data_AF-A0A1D3RMG6-F1
#
_entry.id   AF-A0A1D3RMG6-F1
#
_cell.length_a   1.000
_cell.length_b   1.000
_cell.length_c   1.000
_cell.angle_alpha   90.00
_cell.angle_beta   90.00
_cell.angle_gamma   90.00
#
_symmetry.space_group_name_H-M   'P 1'
#
loop_
_entity.id
_entity.type
_entity.pdbx_description
1 polymer ?
#
loop_
_entity_poly.entity_id
_entity_poly.type
_entity_poly.pdbx_seq_one_letter_code
_entity_poly.pdbx_strand_id
1 'polypeptide(L)'
;MQQMQLFDPEEDAQNLDNWFQDAIKFFNLDEEPRWPDHFGTAFHNWHMNQKNTKIKTLSLFSGGGGLDIAFHDMGFDIFECVEIEKKFSDSLLLNSAKGKRLYGCNVVCKDIRDYAPTEQDIDFIIGGPPCQTFSAAGARASGVNGMDDRRGTLFQEYVRILNQVRPKAFLFENVYRIVGAQGGEPWLLIQEAFKGAGYKLHWRILDAADYGVPQHRERLIIVGIRGDCDFLFPSPTHGPDSTNKKAYYTAGNAVIGIDTNKCKTGINGRHGHLLNDIPPGLNYSFYTEKMGHPRPVFGWRSKFSDYLYKADPNTPTRTIKAQGGQYTGPLSWENRHFMLDEFKRLQTFPDDYEISGNRQTAIHQIGNSVPPQMGRIMALAIMNQVFELELPFNIKYLKHDEKLGFRVRKSSLTAIYKNKAAEYINLKFPDNKADTYKKESGSCNMELTDKFQLVEHNQSNSTTFSLNFTIDYNKWVFKCENKTNSDHKIFSILIKMSPEQKNIINIGEVHLISYDKRPTSVLVLWKFFEKKLNNLAHKDDLIQIFGYYQYKQSFNFDFKLTKEDMEPWFFWKVISHITRGECVGKTLNINDIADYYNIHTAHLLEALKMLKTIGFEIRSCNTNKQIKEGDYLIPYQFPTLNERSLQRLTEL
;
A
#
# COMPACT_ATOMS: atom_id res chain seq x y z
N MET A 1 -57.90 19.52 -32.49
CA MET A 1 -57.16 20.19 -31.40
C MET A 1 -57.46 19.45 -30.12
N GLN A 2 -56.59 18.52 -29.70
CA GLN A 2 -56.73 17.84 -28.43
C GLN A 2 -55.35 17.47 -27.88
N GLN A 3 -55.18 17.81 -26.60
CA GLN A 3 -54.21 17.34 -25.61
C GLN A 3 -52.70 17.54 -25.83
N MET A 4 -52.16 18.43 -25.00
CA MET A 4 -50.99 18.16 -24.16
C MET A 4 -51.33 18.71 -22.76
N GLN A 5 -51.42 17.84 -21.76
CA GLN A 5 -51.30 18.24 -20.36
C GLN A 5 -49.92 17.81 -19.87
N LEU A 6 -49.20 18.79 -19.33
CA LEU A 6 -47.88 18.66 -18.75
C LEU A 6 -47.93 17.75 -17.52
N PHE A 7 -46.93 16.88 -17.41
CA PHE A 7 -46.65 16.08 -16.22
C PHE A 7 -46.17 16.99 -15.07
N ASP A 8 -46.76 16.78 -13.91
CA ASP A 8 -46.48 17.45 -12.64
C ASP A 8 -45.21 16.84 -12.00
N PRO A 9 -44.15 17.60 -11.65
CA PRO A 9 -42.87 17.03 -11.19
C PRO A 9 -42.85 16.55 -9.73
N GLU A 10 -43.91 16.76 -8.95
CA GLU A 10 -43.88 16.54 -7.50
C GLU A 10 -44.34 15.15 -7.03
N GLU A 11 -45.06 14.36 -7.84
CA GLU A 11 -45.53 13.02 -7.43
C GLU A 11 -44.51 11.88 -7.65
N ASP A 12 -43.52 12.02 -8.54
CA ASP A 12 -42.52 10.97 -8.83
C ASP A 12 -41.31 10.96 -7.88
N ALA A 13 -41.15 11.97 -7.02
CA ALA A 13 -40.00 12.07 -6.12
C ALA A 13 -40.05 11.05 -4.95
N GLN A 14 -41.23 10.50 -4.62
CA GLN A 14 -41.39 9.62 -3.45
C GLN A 14 -40.96 8.16 -3.70
N ASN A 15 -40.78 7.72 -4.95
CA ASN A 15 -40.38 6.34 -5.27
C ASN A 15 -38.89 6.17 -5.67
N LEU A 16 -38.15 7.26 -5.89
CA LEU A 16 -36.72 7.19 -6.28
C LEU A 16 -35.77 6.92 -5.10
N ASP A 17 -36.28 6.86 -3.87
CA ASP A 17 -35.46 6.70 -2.66
C ASP A 17 -34.90 5.30 -2.44
N ASN A 18 -35.30 4.31 -3.26
CA ASN A 18 -34.87 2.91 -3.14
C ASN A 18 -34.44 2.29 -4.47
N TRP A 19 -33.92 3.07 -5.42
CA TRP A 19 -33.63 2.62 -6.80
C TRP A 19 -32.94 1.26 -6.91
N PHE A 20 -31.97 0.99 -6.04
CA PHE A 20 -31.24 -0.28 -6.09
C PHE A 20 -32.06 -1.45 -5.54
N GLN A 21 -32.92 -1.22 -4.55
CA GLN A 21 -33.86 -2.25 -4.09
C GLN A 21 -34.91 -2.57 -5.15
N ASP A 22 -35.32 -1.58 -5.96
CA ASP A 22 -36.21 -1.84 -7.10
C ASP A 22 -35.52 -2.72 -8.15
N ALA A 23 -34.23 -2.48 -8.42
CA ALA A 23 -33.43 -3.34 -9.29
C ALA A 23 -33.31 -4.78 -8.75
N ILE A 24 -33.00 -4.93 -7.46
CA ILE A 24 -32.89 -6.24 -6.80
C ILE A 24 -34.24 -6.98 -6.83
N LYS A 25 -35.34 -6.27 -6.53
CA LYS A 25 -36.71 -6.83 -6.55
C LYS A 25 -37.13 -7.24 -7.96
N PHE A 26 -36.80 -6.45 -8.98
CA PHE A 26 -37.11 -6.77 -10.37
C PHE A 26 -36.49 -8.11 -10.80
N PHE A 27 -35.24 -8.36 -10.39
CA PHE A 27 -34.55 -9.62 -10.70
C PHE A 27 -34.87 -10.77 -9.72
N ASN A 28 -35.78 -10.55 -8.76
CA ASN A 28 -36.10 -11.50 -7.70
C ASN A 28 -34.84 -12.05 -6.99
N LEU A 29 -33.94 -11.13 -6.66
CA LEU A 29 -32.69 -11.41 -5.96
C LEU A 29 -32.80 -11.03 -4.50
N ASP A 30 -32.02 -11.72 -3.68
CA ASP A 30 -31.72 -11.33 -2.32
C ASP A 30 -30.22 -11.05 -2.19
N GLU A 31 -29.84 -10.20 -1.25
CA GLU A 31 -28.43 -9.84 -1.00
C GLU A 31 -27.68 -10.90 -0.17
N GLU A 32 -27.91 -12.16 -0.53
CA GLU A 32 -27.23 -13.35 -0.01
C GLU A 32 -25.73 -13.36 -0.34
N PRO A 33 -24.94 -14.27 0.25
CA PRO A 33 -23.56 -14.48 -0.18
C PRO A 33 -23.47 -14.64 -1.71
N ARG A 34 -22.57 -13.88 -2.36
CA ARG A 34 -22.38 -13.83 -3.83
C ARG A 34 -23.46 -13.11 -4.63
N TRP A 35 -24.41 -12.40 -4.01
CA TRP A 35 -25.41 -11.62 -4.74
C TRP A 35 -24.86 -10.71 -5.86
N PRO A 36 -23.65 -10.11 -5.78
CA PRO A 36 -23.17 -9.28 -6.89
C PRO A 36 -23.01 -10.05 -8.20
N ASP A 37 -22.63 -11.33 -8.12
CA ASP A 37 -22.51 -12.20 -9.29
C ASP A 37 -23.88 -12.60 -9.84
N HIS A 38 -24.83 -12.94 -8.95
CA HIS A 38 -26.21 -13.22 -9.34
C HIS A 38 -26.87 -12.01 -10.00
N PHE A 39 -26.62 -10.80 -9.48
CA PHE A 39 -27.08 -9.55 -10.08
C PHE A 39 -26.52 -9.35 -11.49
N GLY A 40 -25.21 -9.52 -11.66
CA GLY A 40 -24.58 -9.46 -12.99
C GLY A 40 -25.19 -10.45 -13.98
N THR A 41 -25.37 -11.70 -13.55
CA THR A 41 -25.90 -12.78 -14.38
C THR A 41 -27.38 -12.56 -14.73
N ALA A 42 -28.19 -12.15 -13.77
CA ALA A 42 -29.62 -11.89 -13.97
C ALA A 42 -29.85 -10.74 -14.97
N PHE A 43 -29.09 -9.65 -14.82
CA PHE A 43 -29.15 -8.53 -15.75
C PHE A 43 -28.68 -8.94 -17.15
N HIS A 44 -27.55 -9.64 -17.28
CA HIS A 44 -27.06 -10.11 -18.57
C HIS A 44 -28.12 -10.92 -19.32
N ASN A 45 -28.73 -11.89 -18.64
CA ASN A 45 -29.76 -12.75 -19.22
C ASN A 45 -31.01 -11.95 -19.63
N TRP A 46 -31.46 -11.01 -18.80
CA TRP A 46 -32.56 -10.13 -19.14
C TRP A 46 -32.25 -9.27 -20.37
N HIS A 47 -31.07 -8.65 -20.43
CA HIS A 47 -30.66 -7.81 -21.55
C HIS A 47 -30.57 -8.60 -22.85
N MET A 48 -29.98 -9.80 -22.83
CA MET A 48 -29.86 -10.64 -24.03
C MET A 48 -31.22 -11.09 -24.59
N ASN A 49 -32.25 -11.18 -23.75
CA ASN A 49 -33.62 -11.52 -24.18
C ASN A 49 -34.35 -10.35 -24.86
N GLN A 50 -33.92 -9.10 -24.66
CA GLN A 50 -34.56 -7.90 -25.21
C GLN A 50 -34.24 -7.67 -26.70
N LYS A 51 -33.32 -8.44 -27.30
CA LYS A 51 -32.82 -8.26 -28.69
C LYS A 51 -32.25 -6.86 -29.00
N ASN A 52 -31.76 -6.16 -27.99
CA ASN A 52 -31.09 -4.87 -28.17
C ASN A 52 -29.78 -5.02 -28.93
N THR A 53 -29.37 -3.98 -29.67
CA THR A 53 -28.06 -3.91 -30.30
C THR A 53 -26.98 -3.95 -29.23
N LYS A 54 -26.00 -4.84 -29.41
CA LYS A 54 -24.87 -4.94 -28.48
C LYS A 54 -23.95 -3.73 -28.63
N ILE A 55 -23.46 -3.22 -27.50
CA ILE A 55 -22.50 -2.11 -27.46
C ILE A 55 -21.10 -2.69 -27.59
N LYS A 56 -20.48 -2.52 -28.76
CA LYS A 56 -19.17 -3.11 -29.06
C LYS A 56 -18.06 -2.38 -28.31
N THR A 57 -17.37 -3.11 -27.45
CA THR A 57 -16.50 -2.54 -26.42
C THR A 57 -15.09 -3.12 -26.49
N LEU A 58 -14.11 -2.21 -26.60
CA LEU A 58 -12.69 -2.54 -26.50
C LEU A 58 -12.20 -2.32 -25.06
N SER A 59 -11.57 -3.34 -24.48
CA SER A 59 -10.94 -3.25 -23.16
C SER A 59 -9.43 -3.08 -23.28
N LEU A 60 -8.92 -1.99 -22.69
CA LEU A 60 -7.51 -1.67 -22.64
C LEU A 60 -6.98 -1.83 -21.22
N PHE A 61 -5.77 -2.38 -21.08
CA PHE A 61 -5.15 -2.63 -19.77
C PHE A 61 -6.04 -3.55 -18.90
N SER A 62 -6.57 -4.61 -19.52
CA SER A 62 -7.63 -5.46 -18.98
C SER A 62 -7.28 -6.12 -17.64
N GLY A 63 -5.98 -6.35 -17.38
CA GLY A 63 -5.50 -6.94 -16.14
C GLY A 63 -6.13 -8.31 -15.89
N GLY A 64 -6.64 -8.53 -14.67
CA GLY A 64 -7.37 -9.75 -14.33
C GLY A 64 -8.81 -9.82 -14.86
N GLY A 65 -9.29 -8.78 -15.56
CA GLY A 65 -10.62 -8.73 -16.18
C GLY A 65 -11.74 -8.15 -15.32
N GLY A 66 -11.42 -7.43 -14.25
CA GLY A 66 -12.45 -6.90 -13.34
C GLY A 66 -13.47 -5.95 -14.00
N LEU A 67 -13.00 -5.03 -14.85
CA LEU A 67 -13.88 -4.17 -15.67
C LEU A 67 -14.57 -4.96 -16.78
N ASP A 68 -13.87 -5.93 -17.39
CA ASP A 68 -14.39 -6.75 -18.48
C ASP A 68 -15.61 -7.55 -18.02
N ILE A 69 -15.51 -8.24 -16.88
CA ILE A 69 -16.62 -8.94 -16.23
C ILE A 69 -17.79 -7.98 -16.01
N ALA A 70 -17.49 -6.79 -15.46
CA ALA A 70 -18.52 -5.84 -15.08
C ALA A 70 -19.35 -5.35 -16.28
N PHE A 71 -18.69 -4.98 -17.37
CA PHE A 71 -19.34 -4.47 -18.56
C PHE A 71 -20.00 -5.61 -19.36
N HIS A 72 -19.37 -6.78 -19.45
CA HIS A 72 -19.99 -7.97 -20.02
C HIS A 72 -21.30 -8.33 -19.32
N ASP A 73 -21.30 -8.37 -17.99
CA ASP A 73 -22.49 -8.68 -17.19
C ASP A 73 -23.62 -7.68 -17.45
N MET A 74 -23.26 -6.42 -17.72
CA MET A 74 -24.24 -5.38 -18.08
C MET A 74 -24.56 -5.33 -19.58
N GLY A 75 -24.26 -6.38 -20.34
CA GLY A 75 -24.70 -6.53 -21.73
C GLY A 75 -23.82 -5.87 -22.79
N PHE A 76 -22.68 -5.28 -22.43
CA PHE A 76 -21.69 -4.81 -23.39
C PHE A 76 -20.96 -5.98 -24.04
N ASP A 77 -20.63 -5.85 -25.32
CA ASP A 77 -19.90 -6.86 -26.07
C ASP A 77 -18.40 -6.59 -25.99
N ILE A 78 -17.74 -7.26 -25.04
CA ILE A 78 -16.28 -7.18 -24.88
C ILE A 78 -15.62 -8.00 -25.98
N PHE A 79 -15.50 -7.42 -27.17
CA PHE A 79 -15.02 -8.15 -28.35
C PHE A 79 -13.50 -8.36 -28.31
N GLU A 80 -12.75 -7.47 -27.65
CA GLU A 80 -11.30 -7.56 -27.55
C GLU A 80 -10.77 -6.99 -26.23
N CYS A 81 -9.80 -7.69 -25.64
CA CYS A 81 -9.06 -7.30 -24.44
C CYS A 81 -7.56 -7.18 -24.74
N VAL A 82 -6.95 -6.07 -24.33
CA VAL A 82 -5.51 -5.82 -24.50
C VAL A 82 -4.81 -5.81 -23.14
N GLU A 83 -3.88 -6.74 -22.97
CA GLU A 83 -3.13 -6.91 -21.72
C GLU A 83 -1.67 -7.26 -22.02
N ILE A 84 -0.72 -6.65 -21.31
CA ILE A 84 0.72 -6.86 -21.56
C ILE A 84 1.27 -8.09 -20.81
N GLU A 85 0.74 -8.36 -19.61
CA GLU A 85 1.21 -9.43 -18.75
C GLU A 85 0.61 -10.77 -19.19
N LYS A 86 1.44 -11.63 -19.77
CA LYS A 86 1.02 -12.95 -20.28
C LYS A 86 0.18 -13.76 -19.29
N LYS A 87 0.55 -13.75 -18.00
CA LYS A 87 -0.16 -14.47 -16.93
C LYS A 87 -1.57 -13.92 -16.67
N PHE A 88 -1.81 -12.65 -16.99
CA PHE A 88 -3.11 -12.02 -16.83
C PHE A 88 -3.95 -12.31 -18.09
N SER A 89 -3.34 -12.18 -19.27
CA SER A 89 -3.92 -12.64 -20.53
C SER A 89 -4.34 -14.12 -20.50
N ASP A 90 -3.58 -14.99 -19.83
CA ASP A 90 -3.94 -16.40 -19.65
C ASP A 90 -5.27 -16.59 -18.90
N SER A 91 -5.53 -15.76 -17.87
CA SER A 91 -6.82 -15.77 -17.18
C SER A 91 -7.94 -15.29 -18.10
N LEU A 92 -7.72 -14.23 -18.88
CA LEU A 92 -8.70 -13.75 -19.85
C LEU A 92 -9.02 -14.83 -20.90
N LEU A 93 -8.00 -15.51 -21.42
CA LEU A 93 -8.14 -16.60 -22.39
C LEU A 93 -8.96 -17.78 -21.83
N LEU A 94 -8.70 -18.19 -20.58
CA LEU A 94 -9.49 -19.24 -19.91
C LEU A 94 -10.98 -18.88 -19.86
N ASN A 95 -11.28 -17.61 -19.61
CA ASN A 95 -12.66 -17.13 -19.50
C ASN A 95 -13.29 -16.72 -20.86
N SER A 96 -12.53 -16.79 -21.96
CA SER A 96 -13.01 -16.51 -23.32
C SER A 96 -13.46 -17.77 -24.08
N ALA A 97 -13.29 -18.94 -23.48
CA ALA A 97 -13.69 -20.23 -24.05
C ALA A 97 -15.23 -20.41 -24.10
N LYS A 98 -15.70 -21.35 -24.92
CA LYS A 98 -17.13 -21.66 -25.04
C LYS A 98 -17.73 -22.05 -23.69
N GLY A 99 -18.85 -21.41 -23.34
CA GLY A 99 -19.54 -21.62 -22.06
C GLY A 99 -18.92 -20.88 -20.88
N LYS A 100 -17.95 -19.99 -21.12
CA LYS A 100 -17.36 -19.10 -20.12
C LYS A 100 -17.86 -17.67 -20.31
N ARG A 101 -17.64 -16.85 -19.28
CA ARG A 101 -18.23 -15.52 -19.15
C ARG A 101 -17.86 -14.57 -20.27
N LEU A 102 -16.62 -14.54 -20.74
CA LEU A 102 -16.16 -13.64 -21.81
C LEU A 102 -16.13 -14.35 -23.17
N TYR A 103 -17.03 -15.30 -23.40
CA TYR A 103 -17.02 -16.13 -24.60
C TYR A 103 -17.03 -15.27 -25.88
N GLY A 104 -16.06 -15.54 -26.77
CA GLY A 104 -15.92 -14.84 -28.04
C GLY A 104 -15.02 -13.60 -27.99
N CYS A 105 -14.54 -13.21 -26.80
CA CYS A 105 -13.55 -12.16 -26.66
C CYS A 105 -12.20 -12.56 -27.27
N ASN A 106 -11.63 -11.70 -28.11
CA ASN A 106 -10.26 -11.83 -28.58
C ASN A 106 -9.28 -11.29 -27.51
N VAL A 107 -8.34 -12.11 -27.05
CA VAL A 107 -7.36 -11.67 -26.05
C VAL A 107 -6.02 -11.38 -26.72
N VAL A 108 -5.63 -10.11 -26.74
CA VAL A 108 -4.39 -9.62 -27.33
C VAL A 108 -3.36 -9.40 -26.22
N CYS A 109 -2.42 -10.35 -26.09
CA CYS A 109 -1.28 -10.23 -25.18
C CYS A 109 -0.20 -9.32 -25.79
N LYS A 110 -0.30 -8.00 -25.61
CA LYS A 110 0.63 -7.02 -26.20
C LYS A 110 0.78 -5.76 -25.35
N ASP A 111 1.94 -5.13 -25.46
CA ASP A 111 2.10 -3.74 -25.01
C ASP A 111 1.17 -2.81 -25.78
N ILE A 112 0.49 -1.91 -25.07
CA ILE A 112 -0.44 -0.97 -25.67
C ILE A 112 0.22 -0.08 -26.73
N ARG A 113 1.51 0.22 -26.58
CA ARG A 113 2.28 1.08 -27.50
C ARG A 113 2.46 0.44 -28.88
N ASP A 114 2.48 -0.88 -28.92
CA ASP A 114 2.62 -1.67 -30.14
C ASP A 114 1.27 -2.19 -30.66
N TYR A 115 0.18 -1.80 -29.99
CA TYR A 115 -1.18 -2.19 -30.32
C TYR A 115 -1.91 -1.08 -31.10
N ALA A 116 -2.61 -1.51 -32.14
CA ALA A 116 -3.55 -0.71 -32.90
C ALA A 116 -4.80 -1.56 -33.16
N PRO A 117 -6.01 -1.02 -32.91
CA PRO A 117 -7.25 -1.72 -33.25
C PRO A 117 -7.33 -1.99 -34.75
N THR A 118 -7.66 -3.22 -35.13
CA THR A 118 -7.96 -3.57 -36.51
C THR A 118 -9.39 -3.18 -36.89
N GLU A 119 -10.30 -3.26 -35.92
CA GLU A 119 -11.67 -2.79 -36.03
C GLU A 119 -11.76 -1.28 -35.84
N GLN A 120 -12.60 -0.63 -36.63
CA GLN A 120 -12.86 0.81 -36.55
C GLN A 120 -14.24 1.11 -35.96
N ASP A 121 -15.19 0.18 -36.07
CA ASP A 121 -16.54 0.33 -35.52
C ASP A 121 -16.56 -0.14 -34.07
N ILE A 122 -16.21 0.78 -33.16
CA ILE A 122 -16.14 0.56 -31.71
C ILE A 122 -17.02 1.62 -31.02
N ASP A 123 -18.04 1.17 -30.29
CA ASP A 123 -18.97 2.07 -29.60
C ASP A 123 -18.39 2.64 -28.31
N PHE A 124 -17.62 1.82 -27.60
CA PHE A 124 -17.18 2.12 -26.24
C PHE A 124 -15.77 1.58 -25.95
N ILE A 125 -15.03 2.28 -25.08
CA ILE A 125 -13.73 1.81 -24.58
C ILE A 125 -13.72 1.84 -23.06
N ILE A 126 -13.16 0.79 -22.45
CA ILE A 126 -12.89 0.72 -21.01
C ILE A 126 -11.40 0.53 -20.75
N GLY A 127 -10.88 1.03 -19.64
CA GLY A 127 -9.54 0.68 -19.20
C GLY A 127 -9.02 1.46 -18.00
N GLY A 128 -7.98 0.92 -17.37
CA GLY A 128 -7.33 1.53 -16.20
C GLY A 128 -5.81 1.57 -16.36
N PRO A 129 -5.24 2.57 -17.07
CA PRO A 129 -3.80 2.64 -17.29
C PRO A 129 -3.03 2.77 -15.96
N PRO A 130 -1.91 2.05 -15.80
CA PRO A 130 -1.22 1.99 -14.51
C PRO A 130 -0.61 3.34 -14.13
N CYS A 131 -0.82 3.75 -12.87
CA CYS A 131 -0.43 5.06 -12.32
C CYS A 131 0.53 4.92 -11.13
N GLN A 132 1.52 4.02 -11.28
CA GLN A 132 2.35 3.54 -10.16
C GLN A 132 3.19 4.65 -9.49
N THR A 133 3.61 5.67 -10.24
CA THR A 133 4.42 6.79 -9.73
C THR A 133 3.70 7.66 -8.72
N PHE A 134 2.37 7.78 -8.82
CA PHE A 134 1.57 8.72 -8.00
C PHE A 134 0.87 8.06 -6.79
N SER A 135 1.18 6.79 -6.50
CA SER A 135 0.57 6.03 -5.41
C SER A 135 1.21 6.31 -4.04
N ALA A 136 0.47 6.05 -2.95
CA ALA A 136 0.97 6.19 -1.57
C ALA A 136 2.16 5.28 -1.24
N ALA A 137 2.26 4.15 -1.97
CA ALA A 137 3.37 3.21 -1.86
C ALA A 137 4.60 3.73 -2.63
N GLY A 138 4.39 4.26 -3.84
CA GLY A 138 5.43 4.92 -4.63
C GLY A 138 6.06 6.10 -3.88
N ALA A 139 5.22 6.98 -3.32
CA ALA A 139 5.64 8.11 -2.51
C ALA A 139 6.53 7.73 -1.30
N ARG A 140 6.34 6.52 -0.72
CA ARG A 140 7.13 6.04 0.43
C ARG A 140 8.35 5.21 0.05
N ALA A 141 8.28 4.44 -1.03
CA ALA A 141 9.36 3.55 -1.45
C ALA A 141 10.54 4.33 -2.05
N SER A 142 10.24 5.36 -2.85
CA SER A 142 11.27 6.10 -3.61
C SER A 142 11.00 7.59 -3.73
N GLY A 143 9.87 8.10 -3.22
CA GLY A 143 9.32 9.41 -3.59
C GLY A 143 8.50 9.34 -4.89
N VAL A 144 7.73 10.38 -5.21
CA VAL A 144 6.86 10.42 -6.41
C VAL A 144 7.71 10.76 -7.63
N ASN A 145 8.02 9.77 -8.49
CA ASN A 145 8.80 9.99 -9.73
C ASN A 145 8.07 10.83 -10.79
N GLY A 146 6.81 11.21 -10.56
CA GLY A 146 6.08 12.08 -11.49
C GLY A 146 5.86 11.48 -12.87
N MET A 147 5.93 12.35 -13.89
CA MET A 147 5.82 12.05 -15.31
C MET A 147 7.11 11.51 -15.96
N ASP A 148 8.25 11.51 -15.27
CA ASP A 148 9.53 11.05 -15.83
C ASP A 148 9.64 9.50 -15.90
N ASP A 149 8.72 8.76 -15.26
CA ASP A 149 8.58 7.31 -15.47
C ASP A 149 7.75 7.08 -16.74
N ARG A 150 8.28 6.27 -17.67
CA ARG A 150 7.62 5.85 -18.92
C ARG A 150 6.22 5.24 -18.70
N ARG A 151 5.88 4.84 -17.47
CA ARG A 151 4.53 4.35 -17.10
C ARG A 151 3.53 5.48 -16.81
N GLY A 152 3.99 6.68 -16.42
CA GLY A 152 3.15 7.83 -16.12
C GLY A 152 2.48 8.47 -17.34
N THR A 153 2.94 8.13 -18.55
CA THR A 153 2.43 8.67 -19.83
C THR A 153 1.48 7.72 -20.56
N LEU A 154 1.17 6.52 -20.01
CA LEU A 154 0.35 5.52 -20.70
C LEU A 154 -1.11 5.96 -20.96
N PHE A 155 -1.59 7.00 -20.29
CA PHE A 155 -2.88 7.63 -20.64
C PHE A 155 -2.85 8.23 -22.06
N GLN A 156 -1.68 8.63 -22.57
CA GLN A 156 -1.51 9.13 -23.94
C GLN A 156 -1.76 8.02 -24.97
N GLU A 157 -1.41 6.77 -24.66
CA GLU A 157 -1.71 5.63 -25.53
C GLU A 157 -3.21 5.32 -25.57
N TYR A 158 -3.91 5.51 -24.44
CA TYR A 158 -5.38 5.48 -24.42
C TYR A 158 -5.94 6.57 -25.34
N VAL A 159 -5.43 7.80 -25.23
CA VAL A 159 -5.84 8.93 -26.09
C VAL A 159 -5.50 8.69 -27.57
N ARG A 160 -4.36 8.08 -27.89
CA ARG A 160 -4.00 7.69 -29.26
C ARG A 160 -5.06 6.76 -29.86
N ILE A 161 -5.50 5.76 -29.11
CA ILE A 161 -6.54 4.82 -29.57
C ILE A 161 -7.89 5.53 -29.70
N LEU A 162 -8.25 6.42 -28.76
CA LEU A 162 -9.46 7.25 -28.90
C LEU A 162 -9.46 8.07 -30.18
N ASN A 163 -8.32 8.66 -30.56
CA ASN A 163 -8.20 9.42 -31.80
C ASN A 163 -8.30 8.55 -33.06
N GLN A 164 -7.96 7.26 -32.97
CA GLN A 164 -8.03 6.32 -34.08
C GLN A 164 -9.47 5.87 -34.34
N VAL A 165 -10.13 5.30 -33.33
CA VAL A 165 -11.43 4.63 -33.52
C VAL A 165 -12.62 5.50 -33.13
N ARG A 166 -12.36 6.60 -32.39
CA ARG A 166 -13.34 7.62 -31.99
C ARG A 166 -14.66 7.01 -31.50
N PRO A 167 -14.68 6.30 -30.36
CA PRO A 167 -15.91 5.72 -29.80
C PRO A 167 -16.92 6.80 -29.36
N LYS A 168 -18.20 6.42 -29.17
CA LYS A 168 -19.23 7.32 -28.63
C LYS A 168 -18.85 7.83 -27.25
N ALA A 169 -18.32 6.94 -26.41
CA ALA A 169 -17.86 7.27 -25.07
C ALA A 169 -16.76 6.30 -24.58
N PHE A 170 -16.18 6.60 -23.42
CA PHE A 170 -15.23 5.72 -22.76
C PHE A 170 -15.34 5.80 -21.23
N LEU A 171 -14.89 4.76 -20.53
CA LEU A 171 -14.61 4.77 -19.10
C LEU A 171 -13.12 4.60 -18.85
N PHE A 172 -12.55 5.54 -18.12
CA PHE A 172 -11.18 5.51 -17.62
C PHE A 172 -11.17 5.42 -16.10
N GLU A 173 -10.54 4.38 -15.57
CA GLU A 173 -10.35 4.18 -14.13
C GLU A 173 -8.93 4.54 -13.70
N ASN A 174 -8.80 5.13 -12.50
CA ASN A 174 -7.50 5.31 -11.88
C ASN A 174 -7.53 5.45 -10.36
N VAL A 175 -6.34 5.50 -9.74
CA VAL A 175 -6.17 5.80 -8.31
C VAL A 175 -6.54 7.25 -7.99
N TYR A 176 -7.30 7.46 -6.92
CA TYR A 176 -7.81 8.80 -6.58
C TYR A 176 -6.75 9.86 -6.30
N ARG A 177 -5.53 9.47 -5.92
CA ARG A 177 -4.48 10.42 -5.50
C ARG A 177 -3.93 11.26 -6.64
N ILE A 178 -4.18 10.85 -7.89
CA ILE A 178 -3.70 11.57 -9.07
C ILE A 178 -4.20 13.02 -9.10
N VAL A 179 -5.41 13.28 -8.58
CA VAL A 179 -6.03 14.62 -8.54
C VAL A 179 -5.22 15.63 -7.72
N GLY A 180 -4.52 15.18 -6.68
CA GLY A 180 -3.72 16.05 -5.80
C GLY A 180 -2.21 15.83 -5.90
N ALA A 181 -1.75 14.96 -6.80
CA ALA A 181 -0.33 14.66 -6.94
C ALA A 181 0.39 15.83 -7.63
N GLN A 182 1.60 16.18 -7.17
CA GLN A 182 2.42 17.25 -7.76
C GLN A 182 1.66 18.57 -7.97
N GLY A 183 0.84 18.99 -6.99
CA GLY A 183 0.05 20.21 -7.12
C GLY A 183 -1.14 20.13 -8.08
N GLY A 184 -1.43 18.96 -8.65
CA GLY A 184 -2.54 18.73 -9.57
C GLY A 184 -2.15 18.72 -11.06
N GLU A 185 -0.87 18.94 -11.40
CA GLU A 185 -0.41 18.98 -12.81
C GLU A 185 -0.73 17.70 -13.60
N PRO A 186 -0.49 16.47 -13.10
CA PRO A 186 -0.81 15.26 -13.86
C PRO A 186 -2.29 15.14 -14.17
N TRP A 187 -3.14 15.63 -13.27
CA TRP A 187 -4.59 15.63 -13.46
C TRP A 187 -5.01 16.61 -14.56
N LEU A 188 -4.46 17.82 -14.57
CA LEU A 188 -4.71 18.81 -15.62
C LEU A 188 -4.32 18.27 -17.01
N LEU A 189 -3.14 17.66 -17.12
CA LEU A 189 -2.65 17.07 -18.36
C LEU A 189 -3.56 15.95 -18.89
N ILE A 190 -4.09 15.12 -18.00
CA ILE A 190 -5.07 14.09 -18.37
C ILE A 190 -6.36 14.73 -18.89
N GLN A 191 -6.86 15.77 -18.20
CA GLN A 191 -8.07 16.46 -18.63
C GLN A 191 -7.90 17.13 -19.99
N GLU A 192 -6.76 17.80 -20.21
CA GLU A 192 -6.44 18.45 -21.48
C GLU A 192 -6.30 17.45 -22.62
N ALA A 193 -5.62 16.31 -22.38
CA ALA A 193 -5.42 15.30 -23.42
C ALA A 193 -6.74 14.68 -23.89
N PHE A 194 -7.64 14.31 -22.97
CA PHE A 194 -8.94 13.76 -23.37
C PHE A 194 -9.88 14.80 -23.98
N LYS A 195 -9.86 16.06 -23.50
CA LYS A 195 -10.59 17.16 -24.15
C LYS A 195 -10.06 17.43 -25.56
N GLY A 196 -8.74 17.39 -25.75
CA GLY A 196 -8.09 17.50 -27.05
C GLY A 196 -8.48 16.38 -28.02
N ALA A 197 -8.82 15.20 -27.52
CA ALA A 197 -9.40 14.10 -28.29
C ALA A 197 -10.89 14.28 -28.63
N GLY A 198 -11.52 15.39 -28.19
CA GLY A 198 -12.91 15.72 -28.49
C GLY A 198 -13.94 15.18 -27.50
N TYR A 199 -13.54 14.85 -26.27
CA TYR A 199 -14.45 14.30 -25.25
C TYR A 199 -14.75 15.29 -24.12
N LYS A 200 -16.03 15.41 -23.77
CA LYS A 200 -16.49 16.06 -22.54
C LYS A 200 -16.32 15.08 -21.38
N LEU A 201 -15.70 15.55 -20.28
CA LEU A 201 -15.31 14.69 -19.16
C LEU A 201 -16.20 14.85 -17.95
N HIS A 202 -16.69 13.72 -17.45
CA HIS A 202 -17.43 13.59 -16.21
C HIS A 202 -16.61 12.71 -15.27
N TRP A 203 -16.31 13.19 -14.05
CA TRP A 203 -15.49 12.40 -13.14
C TRP A 203 -15.93 12.52 -11.70
N ARG A 204 -15.70 11.45 -10.93
CA ARG A 204 -15.88 11.42 -9.48
C ARG A 204 -14.87 10.50 -8.83
N ILE A 205 -14.64 10.74 -7.55
CA ILE A 205 -13.98 9.77 -6.69
C ILE A 205 -15.06 9.04 -5.90
N LEU A 206 -15.08 7.72 -6.04
CA LEU A 206 -16.09 6.83 -5.48
C LEU A 206 -15.42 5.77 -4.60
N ASP A 207 -16.08 5.36 -3.52
CA ASP A 207 -15.67 4.19 -2.73
C ASP A 207 -16.47 2.96 -3.17
N ALA A 208 -15.79 1.88 -3.54
CA ALA A 208 -16.43 0.63 -3.94
C ALA A 208 -17.43 0.10 -2.88
N ALA A 209 -17.17 0.36 -1.59
CA ALA A 209 -18.08 -0.04 -0.50
C ALA A 209 -19.49 0.57 -0.61
N ASP A 210 -19.58 1.79 -1.13
CA ASP A 210 -20.85 2.49 -1.35
C ASP A 210 -21.70 1.83 -2.45
N TYR A 211 -21.11 0.92 -3.23
CA TYR A 211 -21.73 0.22 -4.36
C TYR A 211 -21.89 -1.29 -4.14
N GLY A 212 -21.82 -1.76 -2.89
CA GLY A 212 -22.06 -3.18 -2.55
C GLY A 212 -20.83 -4.08 -2.65
N VAL A 213 -19.63 -3.52 -2.71
CA VAL A 213 -18.38 -4.27 -2.63
C VAL A 213 -17.98 -4.39 -1.15
N PRO A 214 -17.58 -5.56 -0.63
CA PRO A 214 -17.21 -5.73 0.77
C PRO A 214 -15.77 -5.26 1.05
N GLN A 215 -15.42 -4.12 0.47
CA GLN A 215 -14.11 -3.51 0.54
C GLN A 215 -14.19 -1.99 0.36
N HIS A 216 -13.55 -1.24 1.24
CA HIS A 216 -13.22 0.17 1.03
C HIS A 216 -12.11 0.32 -0.01
N ARG A 217 -12.45 0.82 -1.20
CA ARG A 217 -11.53 1.03 -2.33
C ARG A 217 -11.94 2.27 -3.12
N GLU A 218 -11.30 3.38 -2.76
CA GLU A 218 -11.47 4.65 -3.45
C GLU A 218 -10.84 4.62 -4.85
N ARG A 219 -11.61 4.99 -5.88
CA ARG A 219 -11.16 5.13 -7.28
C ARG A 219 -11.67 6.41 -7.93
N LEU A 220 -10.82 6.99 -8.76
CA LEU A 220 -11.21 8.03 -9.71
C LEU A 220 -11.81 7.33 -10.92
N ILE A 221 -13.07 7.63 -11.22
CA ILE A 221 -13.75 7.17 -12.42
C ILE A 221 -14.00 8.38 -13.30
N ILE A 222 -13.63 8.28 -14.57
CA ILE A 222 -13.85 9.29 -15.59
C ILE A 222 -14.67 8.65 -16.70
N VAL A 223 -15.78 9.28 -17.06
CA VAL A 223 -16.58 8.96 -18.24
C VAL A 223 -16.38 10.11 -19.22
N GLY A 224 -15.81 9.79 -20.38
CA GLY A 224 -15.65 10.74 -21.47
C GLY A 224 -16.69 10.48 -22.54
N ILE A 225 -17.43 11.50 -22.95
CA ILE A 225 -18.48 11.39 -23.97
C ILE A 225 -18.19 12.33 -25.13
N ARG A 226 -18.36 11.85 -26.35
CA ARG A 226 -18.25 12.65 -27.56
C ARG A 226 -19.60 13.29 -27.87
N GLY A 227 -19.61 14.62 -27.99
CA GLY A 227 -20.83 15.41 -28.20
C GLY A 227 -21.36 16.05 -26.91
N ASP A 228 -22.62 16.50 -26.95
CA ASP A 228 -23.19 17.39 -25.91
C ASP A 228 -23.97 16.66 -24.80
N CYS A 229 -23.93 15.33 -24.76
CA CYS A 229 -24.56 14.54 -23.70
C CYS A 229 -23.88 14.81 -22.34
N ASP A 230 -24.68 15.13 -21.32
CA ASP A 230 -24.23 15.18 -19.92
C ASP A 230 -24.33 13.80 -19.27
N PHE A 231 -23.47 13.55 -18.28
CA PHE A 231 -23.50 12.32 -17.50
C PHE A 231 -23.43 12.58 -16.01
N LEU A 232 -24.32 11.91 -15.28
CA LEU A 232 -24.34 11.88 -13.83
C LEU A 232 -23.98 10.48 -13.32
N PHE A 233 -23.22 10.44 -12.23
CA PHE A 233 -22.85 9.18 -11.58
C PHE A 233 -24.01 8.66 -10.72
N PRO A 234 -24.21 7.33 -10.63
CA PRO A 234 -25.26 6.76 -9.81
C PRO A 234 -25.00 7.01 -8.32
N SER A 235 -26.07 7.32 -7.59
CA SER A 235 -26.04 7.46 -6.13
C SER A 235 -25.64 6.14 -5.46
N PRO A 236 -24.95 6.19 -4.31
CA PRO A 236 -24.60 5.01 -3.52
C PRO A 236 -25.77 4.06 -3.29
N THR A 237 -25.51 2.76 -3.40
CA THR A 237 -26.48 1.69 -3.12
C THR A 237 -26.41 1.20 -1.68
N HIS A 238 -25.26 1.41 -1.03
CA HIS A 238 -24.96 0.99 0.34
C HIS A 238 -24.26 2.11 1.10
N GLY A 239 -24.24 1.99 2.42
CA GLY A 239 -23.54 2.88 3.32
C GLY A 239 -24.32 4.14 3.69
N PRO A 240 -23.71 5.02 4.53
CA PRO A 240 -24.37 6.22 5.04
C PRO A 240 -24.73 7.26 3.97
N ASP A 241 -24.11 7.20 2.79
CA ASP A 241 -24.40 8.10 1.66
C ASP A 241 -25.47 7.52 0.71
N SER A 242 -25.94 6.29 0.95
CA SER A 242 -27.10 5.74 0.23
C SER A 242 -28.39 6.38 0.74
N THR A 243 -29.38 6.47 -0.14
CA THR A 243 -30.66 7.15 0.10
C THR A 243 -31.43 6.58 1.29
N ASN A 244 -31.44 5.25 1.40
CA ASN A 244 -32.07 4.52 2.50
C ASN A 244 -31.10 4.16 3.64
N LYS A 245 -29.85 4.63 3.58
CA LYS A 245 -28.77 4.33 4.54
C LYS A 245 -28.58 2.82 4.74
N LYS A 246 -28.76 2.02 3.68
CA LYS A 246 -28.56 0.58 3.72
C LYS A 246 -27.19 0.25 4.28
N ALA A 247 -27.11 -0.75 5.16
CA ALA A 247 -25.83 -1.17 5.73
C ALA A 247 -24.86 -1.64 4.63
N TYR A 248 -23.56 -1.47 4.84
CA TYR A 248 -22.57 -1.99 3.89
C TYR A 248 -22.63 -3.51 3.77
N TYR A 249 -22.36 -4.02 2.57
CA TYR A 249 -22.10 -5.45 2.38
C TYR A 249 -20.79 -5.83 3.09
N THR A 250 -20.86 -6.78 4.03
CA THR A 250 -19.76 -7.05 4.95
C THR A 250 -18.80 -8.10 4.41
N ALA A 251 -17.55 -8.07 4.89
CA ALA A 251 -16.56 -9.09 4.56
C ALA A 251 -17.00 -10.49 4.99
N GLY A 252 -17.64 -10.61 6.16
CA GLY A 252 -18.19 -11.86 6.69
C GLY A 252 -19.22 -12.46 5.75
N ASN A 253 -20.24 -11.68 5.38
CA ASN A 253 -21.32 -12.13 4.50
C ASN A 253 -20.79 -12.57 3.14
N ALA A 254 -19.83 -11.84 2.58
CA ALA A 254 -19.26 -12.15 1.26
C ALA A 254 -18.63 -13.55 1.19
N VAL A 255 -17.95 -14.01 2.25
CA VAL A 255 -17.17 -15.25 2.22
C VAL A 255 -17.93 -16.48 2.74
N ILE A 256 -19.18 -16.33 3.18
CA ILE A 256 -20.01 -17.45 3.67
C ILE A 256 -20.07 -18.58 2.62
N GLY A 257 -19.92 -19.83 3.08
CA GLY A 257 -20.02 -21.01 2.23
C GLY A 257 -18.82 -21.27 1.32
N ILE A 258 -17.67 -20.61 1.55
CA ILE A 258 -16.39 -21.04 0.97
C ILE A 258 -15.82 -22.17 1.81
N ASP A 259 -15.33 -23.24 1.16
CA ASP A 259 -14.61 -24.31 1.85
C ASP A 259 -13.22 -23.83 2.30
N THR A 260 -13.03 -23.71 3.62
CA THR A 260 -11.77 -23.30 4.24
C THR A 260 -11.01 -24.47 4.87
N ASN A 261 -11.43 -25.73 4.67
CA ASN A 261 -10.84 -26.90 5.34
C ASN A 261 -9.34 -27.09 5.02
N LYS A 262 -8.88 -26.63 3.85
CA LYS A 262 -7.47 -26.71 3.43
C LYS A 262 -6.64 -25.51 3.90
N CYS A 263 -7.22 -24.57 4.63
CA CYS A 263 -6.52 -23.36 5.03
C CYS A 263 -5.52 -23.64 6.16
N LYS A 264 -4.30 -23.11 6.03
CA LYS A 264 -3.33 -23.15 7.11
C LYS A 264 -3.68 -22.08 8.14
N THR A 265 -3.79 -22.49 9.39
CA THR A 265 -4.02 -21.58 10.51
C THR A 265 -2.73 -20.85 10.88
N GLY A 266 -2.87 -19.64 11.41
CA GLY A 266 -1.76 -18.82 11.85
C GLY A 266 -1.00 -18.14 10.70
N ILE A 267 -0.19 -17.16 11.09
CA ILE A 267 0.79 -16.53 10.22
C ILE A 267 2.17 -16.88 10.77
N ASN A 268 3.05 -17.39 9.91
CA ASN A 268 4.42 -17.71 10.31
C ASN A 268 5.28 -16.44 10.45
N GLY A 269 6.55 -16.65 10.78
CA GLY A 269 7.55 -15.59 10.85
C GLY A 269 7.43 -14.75 12.11
N ARG A 270 8.36 -13.81 12.25
CA ARG A 270 8.61 -13.07 13.48
C ARG A 270 7.36 -12.44 14.12
N HIS A 271 6.53 -11.73 13.36
CA HIS A 271 5.38 -10.99 13.94
C HIS A 271 4.05 -11.72 13.77
N GLY A 272 4.05 -12.94 13.24
CA GLY A 272 2.81 -13.64 12.90
C GLY A 272 1.96 -13.96 14.14
N HIS A 273 2.61 -14.29 15.25
CA HIS A 273 1.96 -14.55 16.54
C HIS A 273 1.18 -13.33 17.07
N LEU A 274 1.63 -12.11 16.79
CA LEU A 274 0.97 -10.88 17.24
C LEU A 274 -0.45 -10.74 16.67
N LEU A 275 -0.70 -11.30 15.49
CA LEU A 275 -2.01 -11.25 14.86
C LEU A 275 -3.10 -11.82 15.77
N ASN A 276 -2.80 -12.86 16.55
CA ASN A 276 -3.78 -13.54 17.42
C ASN A 276 -4.45 -12.59 18.42
N ASP A 277 -3.75 -11.54 18.83
CA ASP A 277 -4.26 -10.56 19.80
C ASP A 277 -4.84 -9.31 19.16
N ILE A 278 -4.50 -9.03 17.90
CA ILE A 278 -5.03 -7.86 17.19
C ILE A 278 -6.56 -8.01 17.06
N PRO A 279 -7.37 -7.06 17.55
CA PRO A 279 -8.81 -7.11 17.38
C PRO A 279 -9.20 -7.02 15.89
N PRO A 280 -10.30 -7.67 15.45
CA PRO A 280 -10.80 -7.50 14.09
C PRO A 280 -10.98 -6.02 13.73
N GLY A 281 -10.60 -5.63 12.51
CA GLY A 281 -10.63 -4.24 12.03
C GLY A 281 -9.38 -3.41 12.37
N LEU A 282 -8.55 -3.88 13.31
CA LEU A 282 -7.29 -3.23 13.66
C LEU A 282 -6.09 -3.85 12.92
N ASN A 283 -4.92 -3.26 13.13
CA ASN A 283 -3.67 -3.63 12.47
C ASN A 283 -2.51 -3.52 13.48
N TYR A 284 -1.26 -3.57 13.01
CA TYR A 284 -0.06 -3.42 13.85
C TYR A 284 -0.11 -2.26 14.85
N SER A 285 -0.81 -1.16 14.51
CA SER A 285 -0.96 -0.01 15.41
C SER A 285 -1.58 -0.37 16.76
N PHE A 286 -2.32 -1.47 16.86
CA PHE A 286 -2.80 -2.01 18.14
C PHE A 286 -1.65 -2.20 19.15
N TYR A 287 -0.46 -2.58 18.68
CA TYR A 287 0.76 -2.72 19.50
C TYR A 287 1.59 -1.43 19.57
N THR A 288 0.96 -0.26 19.58
CA THR A 288 1.66 1.03 19.73
C THR A 288 1.22 1.72 21.03
N GLU A 289 2.13 2.48 21.63
CA GLU A 289 1.82 3.31 22.80
C GLU A 289 0.68 4.30 22.51
N LYS A 290 0.61 4.81 21.27
CA LYS A 290 -0.43 5.75 20.85
C LYS A 290 -1.85 5.17 20.91
N MET A 291 -1.97 3.84 20.86
CA MET A 291 -3.23 3.09 21.02
C MET A 291 -3.43 2.58 22.46
N GLY A 292 -2.53 2.91 23.38
CA GLY A 292 -2.61 2.54 24.80
C GLY A 292 -2.08 1.15 25.12
N HIS A 293 -1.37 0.49 24.21
CA HIS A 293 -0.90 -0.88 24.44
C HIS A 293 0.17 -0.92 25.56
N PRO A 294 0.03 -1.78 26.58
CA PRO A 294 0.94 -1.80 27.73
C PRO A 294 2.35 -2.31 27.38
N ARG A 295 2.47 -3.05 26.28
CA ARG A 295 3.73 -3.58 25.76
C ARG A 295 3.88 -3.24 24.27
N PRO A 296 4.18 -1.98 23.92
CA PRO A 296 4.15 -1.54 22.52
C PRO A 296 5.28 -2.18 21.71
N VAL A 297 4.99 -2.90 20.63
CA VAL A 297 5.98 -3.55 19.75
C VAL A 297 6.44 -2.62 18.64
N PHE A 298 5.53 -1.78 18.14
CA PHE A 298 5.80 -0.91 17.00
C PHE A 298 5.77 0.56 17.40
N GLY A 299 6.57 1.39 16.71
CA GLY A 299 6.41 2.84 16.74
C GLY A 299 5.14 3.30 16.03
N TRP A 300 4.56 4.42 16.46
CA TRP A 300 3.40 5.01 15.78
C TRP A 300 3.74 5.35 14.31
N ARG A 301 2.91 4.91 13.36
CA ARG A 301 3.10 5.09 11.90
C ARG A 301 4.38 4.46 11.33
N SER A 302 5.01 3.53 12.06
CA SER A 302 6.21 2.81 11.60
C SER A 302 5.95 1.80 10.48
N LYS A 303 4.73 1.26 10.34
CA LYS A 303 4.37 0.34 9.26
C LYS A 303 3.19 0.86 8.44
N PHE A 304 2.96 0.28 7.28
CA PHE A 304 1.76 0.59 6.49
C PHE A 304 0.49 0.11 7.21
N SER A 305 -0.64 0.77 6.97
CA SER A 305 -1.91 0.47 7.64
C SER A 305 -2.44 -0.94 7.39
N ASP A 306 -2.00 -1.58 6.31
CA ASP A 306 -2.30 -2.97 5.95
C ASP A 306 -1.36 -3.98 6.62
N TYR A 307 -0.31 -3.56 7.33
CA TYR A 307 0.58 -4.47 8.04
C TYR A 307 -0.13 -5.08 9.26
N LEU A 308 -0.19 -6.41 9.32
CA LEU A 308 -0.98 -7.18 10.28
C LEU A 308 -2.44 -6.73 10.39
N TYR A 309 -3.01 -6.20 9.31
CA TYR A 309 -4.40 -5.80 9.29
C TYR A 309 -5.32 -7.02 9.32
N LYS A 310 -6.02 -7.19 10.45
CA LYS A 310 -7.05 -8.22 10.63
C LYS A 310 -8.39 -7.67 10.15
N ALA A 311 -9.01 -8.31 9.17
CA ALA A 311 -10.34 -7.95 8.70
C ALA A 311 -11.37 -8.09 9.82
N ASP A 312 -12.42 -7.27 9.76
CA ASP A 312 -13.58 -7.39 10.65
C ASP A 312 -14.74 -8.01 9.85
N PRO A 313 -15.32 -9.14 10.29
CA PRO A 313 -16.40 -9.79 9.55
C PRO A 313 -17.64 -8.89 9.39
N ASN A 314 -17.85 -7.92 10.28
CA ASN A 314 -19.04 -7.08 10.30
C ASN A 314 -18.89 -5.79 9.48
N THR A 315 -17.76 -5.60 8.79
CA THR A 315 -17.51 -4.39 7.99
C THR A 315 -16.83 -4.74 6.66
N PRO A 316 -16.83 -3.84 5.68
CA PRO A 316 -15.98 -3.97 4.50
C PRO A 316 -14.50 -4.06 4.88
N THR A 317 -13.73 -4.86 4.14
CA THR A 317 -12.27 -4.90 4.30
C THR A 317 -11.61 -3.60 3.84
N ARG A 318 -10.38 -3.33 4.26
CA ARG A 318 -9.51 -2.36 3.56
C ARG A 318 -9.12 -2.91 2.19
N THR A 319 -8.69 -2.02 1.30
CA THR A 319 -8.26 -2.35 -0.06
C THR A 319 -7.28 -3.53 -0.11
N ILE A 320 -7.64 -4.58 -0.84
CA ILE A 320 -6.75 -5.69 -1.21
C ILE A 320 -5.66 -5.14 -2.12
N LYS A 321 -4.41 -5.34 -1.72
CA LYS A 321 -3.25 -4.92 -2.52
C LYS A 321 -2.80 -6.02 -3.46
N ALA A 322 -2.42 -5.60 -4.66
CA ALA A 322 -1.81 -6.44 -5.68
C ALA A 322 -0.44 -7.00 -5.28
N GLN A 323 0.30 -6.26 -4.45
CA GLN A 323 1.62 -6.65 -3.96
C GLN A 323 1.67 -6.51 -2.45
N GLY A 324 2.24 -7.51 -1.78
CA GLY A 324 2.29 -7.57 -0.33
C GLY A 324 3.34 -8.56 0.14
N GLY A 325 3.79 -8.36 1.38
CA GLY A 325 4.61 -9.32 2.09
C GLY A 325 3.75 -10.27 2.92
N GLN A 326 4.42 -11.14 3.67
CA GLN A 326 3.78 -12.13 4.55
C GLN A 326 2.76 -11.54 5.53
N TYR A 327 3.00 -10.31 6.00
CA TYR A 327 2.14 -9.62 6.97
C TYR A 327 1.17 -8.63 6.34
N THR A 328 1.12 -8.54 5.00
CA THR A 328 0.22 -7.62 4.31
C THR A 328 -1.20 -8.18 4.33
N GLY A 329 -2.12 -7.42 4.91
CA GLY A 329 -3.54 -7.73 4.93
C GLY A 329 -4.29 -7.33 3.65
N PRO A 330 -5.61 -7.59 3.61
CA PRO A 330 -6.42 -8.11 4.71
C PRO A 330 -6.07 -9.56 5.09
N LEU A 331 -5.95 -9.80 6.40
CA LEU A 331 -5.84 -11.13 7.00
C LEU A 331 -7.20 -11.51 7.59
N SER A 332 -7.57 -12.78 7.53
CA SER A 332 -8.85 -13.26 8.07
C SER A 332 -8.94 -13.04 9.58
N TRP A 333 -10.15 -12.78 10.06
CA TRP A 333 -10.45 -12.74 11.49
C TRP A 333 -10.12 -14.05 12.21
N GLU A 334 -9.94 -15.14 11.48
CA GLU A 334 -9.46 -16.45 11.96
C GLU A 334 -7.93 -16.56 12.06
N ASN A 335 -7.20 -15.44 12.06
CA ASN A 335 -5.74 -15.37 12.22
C ASN A 335 -4.94 -16.08 11.13
N ARG A 336 -5.41 -16.00 9.88
CA ARG A 336 -4.81 -16.66 8.70
C ARG A 336 -4.86 -15.74 7.48
N HIS A 337 -4.21 -16.11 6.39
CA HIS A 337 -4.48 -15.47 5.10
C HIS A 337 -5.85 -15.92 4.57
N PHE A 338 -6.57 -15.01 3.90
CA PHE A 338 -7.74 -15.38 3.11
C PHE A 338 -7.34 -16.32 1.96
N MET A 339 -8.14 -17.33 1.66
CA MET A 339 -8.00 -18.19 0.49
C MET A 339 -8.28 -17.41 -0.80
N LEU A 340 -7.91 -18.00 -1.94
CA LEU A 340 -8.07 -17.31 -3.22
C LEU A 340 -9.55 -16.98 -3.48
N ASP A 341 -10.46 -17.92 -3.22
CA ASP A 341 -11.89 -17.72 -3.42
C ASP A 341 -12.47 -16.67 -2.47
N GLU A 342 -11.94 -16.58 -1.24
CA GLU A 342 -12.30 -15.52 -0.30
C GLU A 342 -11.87 -14.16 -0.87
N PHE A 343 -10.65 -14.04 -1.42
CA PHE A 343 -10.20 -12.82 -2.08
C PHE A 343 -11.04 -12.48 -3.33
N LYS A 344 -11.45 -13.47 -4.12
CA LYS A 344 -12.32 -13.26 -5.28
C LYS A 344 -13.62 -12.60 -4.85
N ARG A 345 -14.31 -13.15 -3.84
CA ARG A 345 -15.57 -12.59 -3.34
C ARG A 345 -15.41 -11.24 -2.66
N LEU A 346 -14.33 -11.04 -1.91
CA LEU A 346 -14.04 -9.74 -1.31
C LEU A 346 -13.81 -8.65 -2.36
N GLN A 347 -13.36 -9.04 -3.57
CA GLN A 347 -13.22 -8.16 -4.73
C GLN A 347 -14.44 -8.26 -5.68
N THR A 348 -15.49 -9.00 -5.33
CA THR A 348 -16.71 -9.25 -6.13
C THR A 348 -16.50 -9.93 -7.49
N PHE A 349 -15.42 -10.71 -7.63
CA PHE A 349 -15.27 -11.62 -8.77
C PHE A 349 -16.29 -12.76 -8.68
N PRO A 350 -16.86 -13.19 -9.82
CA PRO A 350 -17.66 -14.41 -9.91
C PRO A 350 -16.90 -15.64 -9.44
N ASP A 351 -17.60 -16.58 -8.79
CA ASP A 351 -16.98 -17.80 -8.27
C ASP A 351 -16.49 -18.72 -9.40
N ASP A 352 -17.15 -18.70 -10.56
CA ASP A 352 -16.81 -19.47 -11.75
C ASP A 352 -15.67 -18.87 -12.60
N TYR A 353 -15.28 -17.62 -12.34
CA TYR A 353 -14.21 -16.94 -13.08
C TYR A 353 -12.83 -17.52 -12.76
N GLU A 354 -12.15 -18.04 -13.77
CA GLU A 354 -10.86 -18.72 -13.58
C GLU A 354 -9.70 -17.73 -13.56
N ILE A 355 -8.78 -17.87 -12.62
CA ILE A 355 -7.59 -17.01 -12.51
C ILE A 355 -6.35 -17.89 -12.60
N SER A 356 -5.55 -17.68 -13.63
CA SER A 356 -4.35 -18.45 -13.90
C SER A 356 -3.18 -18.06 -12.99
N GLY A 357 -2.20 -18.96 -12.89
CA GLY A 357 -0.95 -18.74 -12.16
C GLY A 357 -1.00 -19.14 -10.69
N ASN A 358 0.12 -18.94 -9.99
CA ASN A 358 0.22 -19.26 -8.58
C ASN A 358 -0.58 -18.27 -7.71
N ARG A 359 -0.77 -18.60 -6.43
CA ARG A 359 -1.52 -17.77 -5.47
C ARG A 359 -1.10 -16.30 -5.46
N GLN A 360 0.19 -16.00 -5.51
CA GLN A 360 0.68 -14.61 -5.51
C GLN A 360 0.30 -13.88 -6.79
N THR A 361 0.39 -14.55 -7.94
CA THR A 361 -0.02 -14.02 -9.25
C THR A 361 -1.53 -13.78 -9.29
N ALA A 362 -2.32 -14.70 -8.74
CA ALA A 362 -3.78 -14.56 -8.68
C ALA A 362 -4.20 -13.39 -7.77
N ILE A 363 -3.58 -13.23 -6.59
CA ILE A 363 -3.81 -12.06 -5.73
C ILE A 363 -3.38 -10.76 -6.42
N HIS A 364 -2.31 -10.78 -7.22
CA HIS A 364 -1.88 -9.62 -8.01
C HIS A 364 -2.98 -9.19 -9.00
N GLN A 365 -3.56 -10.15 -9.72
CA GLN A 365 -4.68 -9.90 -10.66
C GLN A 365 -5.90 -9.34 -9.93
N ILE A 366 -6.33 -9.98 -8.84
CA ILE A 366 -7.48 -9.54 -8.03
C ILE A 366 -7.24 -8.13 -7.48
N GLY A 367 -6.07 -7.88 -6.88
CA GLY A 367 -5.74 -6.62 -6.22
C GLY A 367 -5.59 -5.44 -7.18
N ASN A 368 -5.15 -5.67 -8.43
CA ASN A 368 -5.09 -4.64 -9.48
C ASN A 368 -6.46 -4.36 -10.09
N SER A 369 -7.33 -5.36 -10.17
CA SER A 369 -8.64 -5.23 -10.82
C SER A 369 -9.55 -4.21 -10.14
N VAL A 370 -10.41 -3.56 -10.94
CA VAL A 370 -11.60 -2.87 -10.43
C VAL A 370 -12.57 -3.95 -9.92
N PRO A 371 -13.20 -3.78 -8.74
CA PRO A 371 -14.23 -4.72 -8.28
C PRO A 371 -15.37 -4.79 -9.32
N PRO A 372 -15.72 -5.98 -9.85
CA PRO A 372 -16.75 -6.08 -10.87
C PRO A 372 -18.06 -5.42 -10.48
N GLN A 373 -18.49 -5.54 -9.22
CA GLN A 373 -19.74 -4.93 -8.78
C GLN A 373 -19.74 -3.40 -8.90
N MET A 374 -18.64 -2.72 -8.55
CA MET A 374 -18.53 -1.27 -8.76
C MET A 374 -18.63 -0.95 -10.26
N GLY A 375 -17.95 -1.73 -11.10
CA GLY A 375 -18.03 -1.58 -12.55
C GLY A 375 -19.43 -1.79 -13.10
N ARG A 376 -20.19 -2.77 -12.60
CA ARG A 376 -21.57 -3.07 -13.05
C ARG A 376 -22.48 -1.87 -12.84
N ILE A 377 -22.40 -1.24 -11.67
CA ILE A 377 -23.20 -0.05 -11.38
C ILE A 377 -22.80 1.14 -12.29
N MET A 378 -21.51 1.30 -12.61
CA MET A 378 -21.09 2.31 -13.59
C MET A 378 -21.60 2.00 -15.00
N ALA A 379 -21.50 0.74 -15.42
CA ALA A 379 -21.96 0.28 -16.74
C ALA A 379 -23.47 0.44 -16.92
N LEU A 380 -24.29 0.19 -15.87
CA LEU A 380 -25.73 0.49 -15.89
C LEU A 380 -26.03 1.96 -16.14
N ALA A 381 -25.35 2.85 -15.42
CA ALA A 381 -25.53 4.29 -15.58
C ALA A 381 -25.14 4.77 -16.99
N ILE A 382 -24.07 4.20 -17.55
CA ILE A 382 -23.61 4.50 -18.92
C ILE A 382 -24.61 3.96 -19.94
N MET A 383 -25.06 2.73 -19.77
CA MET A 383 -26.04 2.10 -20.65
C MET A 383 -27.36 2.88 -20.68
N ASN A 384 -27.83 3.37 -19.52
CA ASN A 384 -29.05 4.16 -19.44
C ASN A 384 -28.90 5.59 -20.00
N GLN A 385 -27.85 6.33 -19.65
CA GLN A 385 -27.72 7.75 -20.04
C GLN A 385 -27.04 7.95 -21.41
N VAL A 386 -26.06 7.12 -21.77
CA VAL A 386 -25.23 7.31 -22.97
C VAL A 386 -25.75 6.48 -24.13
N PHE A 387 -26.23 5.27 -23.85
CA PHE A 387 -26.79 4.37 -24.87
C PHE A 387 -28.32 4.31 -24.83
N GLU A 388 -28.94 5.16 -24.01
CA GLU A 388 -30.40 5.40 -24.00
C GLU A 388 -31.21 4.11 -23.80
N LEU A 389 -30.65 3.13 -23.08
CA LEU A 389 -31.39 1.92 -22.74
C LEU A 389 -32.42 2.24 -21.66
N GLU A 390 -33.69 1.94 -21.95
CA GLU A 390 -34.75 1.94 -20.96
C GLU A 390 -34.58 0.76 -20.00
N LEU A 391 -34.35 1.08 -18.72
CA LEU A 391 -34.23 0.11 -17.66
C LEU A 391 -35.61 -0.15 -17.03
N PRO A 392 -35.87 -1.35 -16.49
CA PRO A 392 -37.13 -1.68 -15.84
C PRO A 392 -37.27 -1.08 -14.43
N PHE A 393 -36.33 -0.22 -14.04
CA PHE A 393 -36.26 0.51 -12.78
C PHE A 393 -35.51 1.82 -13.03
N ASN A 394 -35.78 2.83 -12.21
CA ASN A 394 -35.18 4.16 -12.35
C ASN A 394 -33.94 4.28 -11.48
N ILE A 395 -32.78 4.61 -12.08
CA ILE A 395 -31.54 4.86 -11.32
C ILE A 395 -31.58 6.28 -10.72
N LYS A 396 -31.24 6.41 -9.44
CA LYS A 396 -31.01 7.73 -8.82
C LYS A 396 -29.57 8.19 -9.08
N TYR A 397 -29.44 9.43 -9.56
CA TYR A 397 -28.16 10.01 -9.94
C TYR A 397 -27.73 11.15 -9.00
N LEU A 398 -26.42 11.27 -8.78
CA LEU A 398 -25.79 12.33 -7.98
C LEU A 398 -25.75 13.64 -8.76
N LYS A 399 -26.26 14.72 -8.18
CA LYS A 399 -26.11 16.08 -8.74
C LYS A 399 -24.64 16.48 -8.80
N HIS A 400 -24.22 17.24 -9.81
CA HIS A 400 -22.80 17.56 -10.04
C HIS A 400 -22.03 18.07 -8.80
N ASP A 401 -22.68 18.86 -7.95
CA ASP A 401 -22.14 19.48 -6.74
C ASP A 401 -22.28 18.62 -5.46
N GLU A 402 -23.03 17.52 -5.54
CA GLU A 402 -23.28 16.62 -4.42
C GLU A 402 -21.99 15.95 -3.93
N LYS A 403 -21.68 16.11 -2.65
CA LYS A 403 -20.46 15.59 -2.01
C LYS A 403 -20.76 14.32 -1.21
N LEU A 404 -20.00 13.27 -1.48
CA LEU A 404 -20.05 12.03 -0.70
C LEU A 404 -19.25 12.16 0.61
N GLY A 405 -19.79 11.63 1.70
CA GLY A 405 -19.27 11.79 3.05
C GLY A 405 -18.18 10.81 3.45
N PHE A 406 -17.87 9.77 2.66
CA PHE A 406 -16.93 8.70 3.05
C PHE A 406 -15.53 9.22 3.43
N ARG A 407 -15.06 10.31 2.82
CA ARG A 407 -13.78 10.93 3.17
C ARG A 407 -13.82 11.69 4.50
N VAL A 408 -14.93 12.36 4.78
CA VAL A 408 -15.12 13.09 6.05
C VAL A 408 -15.20 12.09 7.21
N ARG A 409 -15.90 10.97 7.03
CA ARG A 409 -16.01 9.92 8.06
C ARG A 409 -14.66 9.28 8.43
N LYS A 410 -13.67 9.32 7.53
CA LYS A 410 -12.35 8.70 7.71
C LYS A 410 -11.55 9.31 8.85
N SER A 411 -11.68 10.61 9.12
CA SER A 411 -11.01 11.24 10.27
C SER A 411 -11.55 10.72 11.60
N SER A 412 -12.84 10.38 11.66
CA SER A 412 -13.52 9.87 12.85
C SER A 412 -13.18 8.40 13.17
N LEU A 413 -12.73 7.61 12.18
CA LEU A 413 -12.35 6.21 12.37
C LEU A 413 -11.22 6.02 13.39
N THR A 414 -10.30 6.98 13.51
CA THR A 414 -9.18 6.88 14.46
C THR A 414 -9.67 6.81 15.91
N ALA A 415 -10.74 7.54 16.24
CA ALA A 415 -11.32 7.50 17.58
C ALA A 415 -11.99 6.13 17.84
N ILE A 416 -12.75 5.61 16.87
CA ILE A 416 -13.39 4.28 16.95
C ILE A 416 -12.33 3.20 17.17
N TYR A 417 -11.23 3.24 16.41
CA TYR A 417 -10.14 2.27 16.56
C TYR A 417 -9.46 2.35 17.93
N LYS A 418 -9.30 3.54 18.49
CA LYS A 418 -8.73 3.71 19.85
C LYS A 418 -9.63 3.12 20.91
N ASN A 419 -10.94 3.36 20.84
CA ASN A 419 -11.90 2.82 21.79
C ASN A 419 -11.89 1.28 21.74
N LYS A 420 -11.94 0.71 20.53
CA LYS A 420 -11.85 -0.74 20.33
C LYS A 420 -10.53 -1.32 20.86
N ALA A 421 -9.41 -0.63 20.66
CA ALA A 421 -8.13 -1.07 21.20
C ALA A 421 -8.14 -1.07 22.74
N ALA A 422 -8.65 -0.01 23.37
CA ALA A 422 -8.71 0.12 24.83
C ALA A 422 -9.57 -0.99 25.47
N GLU A 423 -10.74 -1.28 24.91
CA GLU A 423 -11.59 -2.39 25.38
C GLU A 423 -10.86 -3.73 25.37
N TYR A 424 -10.21 -4.07 24.25
CA TYR A 424 -9.47 -5.32 24.13
C TYR A 424 -8.20 -5.37 24.99
N ILE A 425 -7.51 -4.25 25.15
CA ILE A 425 -6.34 -4.15 26.01
C ILE A 425 -6.73 -4.41 27.46
N ASN A 426 -7.79 -3.75 27.95
CA ASN A 426 -8.27 -3.94 29.31
C ASN A 426 -8.71 -5.39 29.57
N LEU A 427 -9.28 -6.06 28.58
CA LEU A 427 -9.69 -7.46 28.68
C LEU A 427 -8.51 -8.45 28.69
N LYS A 428 -7.51 -8.24 27.83
CA LYS A 428 -6.40 -9.20 27.64
C LYS A 428 -5.16 -8.93 28.50
N PHE A 429 -4.95 -7.69 28.93
CA PHE A 429 -3.75 -7.25 29.64
C PHE A 429 -4.10 -6.48 30.93
N PRO A 430 -4.80 -7.12 31.89
CA PRO A 430 -5.22 -6.46 33.13
C PRO A 430 -4.04 -6.03 34.01
N ASP A 431 -2.93 -6.77 33.97
CA ASP A 431 -1.70 -6.45 34.68
C ASP A 431 -0.76 -5.63 33.78
N ASN A 432 -0.86 -4.31 33.87
CA ASN A 432 -0.01 -3.30 33.22
C ASN A 432 1.47 -3.31 33.68
N LYS A 433 2.03 -4.48 33.97
CA LYS A 433 3.47 -4.59 34.29
C LYS A 433 4.26 -4.59 32.98
N ALA A 434 5.05 -3.55 32.79
CA ALA A 434 6.09 -3.50 31.77
C ALA A 434 7.04 -4.69 31.98
N ASP A 435 7.49 -5.31 30.89
CA ASP A 435 8.45 -6.41 30.97
C ASP A 435 9.73 -5.89 31.64
N THR A 436 10.05 -6.41 32.82
CA THR A 436 11.31 -6.13 33.51
C THR A 436 12.33 -7.15 33.07
N TYR A 437 13.30 -6.72 32.27
CA TYR A 437 14.43 -7.56 31.89
C TYR A 437 15.24 -7.91 33.14
N LYS A 438 15.72 -9.16 33.21
CA LYS A 438 16.64 -9.57 34.28
C LYS A 438 17.96 -8.83 34.12
N LYS A 439 18.54 -8.36 35.23
CA LYS A 439 19.91 -7.84 35.22
C LYS A 439 20.83 -8.91 34.65
N GLU A 440 21.63 -8.55 33.66
CA GLU A 440 22.54 -9.47 32.98
C GLU A 440 23.90 -8.79 32.83
N SER A 441 24.97 -9.53 33.10
CA SER A 441 26.34 -9.10 32.78
C SER A 441 27.10 -10.29 32.23
N GLY A 442 27.95 -10.06 31.25
CA GLY A 442 28.76 -11.12 30.69
C GLY A 442 29.80 -10.63 29.70
N SER A 443 30.56 -11.59 29.21
CA SER A 443 31.58 -11.40 28.20
C SER A 443 31.40 -12.45 27.09
N CYS A 444 31.52 -12.05 25.84
CA CYS A 444 31.43 -12.95 24.69
C CYS A 444 32.38 -12.53 23.58
N ASN A 445 32.84 -13.48 22.78
CA ASN A 445 33.62 -13.20 21.58
C ASN A 445 32.71 -13.27 20.36
N MET A 446 32.65 -12.19 19.59
CA MET A 446 31.82 -12.10 18.38
C MET A 446 32.67 -11.90 17.13
N GLU A 447 32.32 -12.58 16.05
CA GLU A 447 32.85 -12.33 14.72
C GLU A 447 31.78 -11.61 13.88
N LEU A 448 32.20 -10.56 13.18
CA LEU A 448 31.36 -9.84 12.22
C LEU A 448 31.56 -10.45 10.83
N THR A 449 30.51 -11.03 10.27
CA THR A 449 30.54 -11.59 8.91
C THR A 449 30.42 -10.49 7.85
N ASP A 450 30.81 -10.79 6.61
CA ASP A 450 30.63 -9.92 5.43
C ASP A 450 29.16 -9.53 5.15
N LYS A 451 28.22 -10.22 5.80
CA LYS A 451 26.78 -9.97 5.74
C LYS A 451 26.25 -9.12 6.90
N PHE A 452 27.15 -8.49 7.66
CA PHE A 452 26.85 -7.68 8.85
C PHE A 452 26.12 -8.46 9.97
N GLN A 453 26.40 -9.76 10.10
CA GLN A 453 25.87 -10.60 11.18
C GLN A 453 26.94 -10.85 12.24
N LEU A 454 26.52 -10.91 13.51
CA LEU A 454 27.40 -11.28 14.63
C LEU A 454 27.22 -12.76 14.98
N VAL A 455 28.29 -13.52 14.81
CA VAL A 455 28.39 -14.94 15.18
C VAL A 455 29.23 -15.06 16.44
N GLU A 456 28.81 -15.91 17.38
CA GLU A 456 29.51 -16.12 18.64
C GLU A 456 30.55 -17.24 18.51
N HIS A 457 31.75 -17.02 19.06
CA HIS A 457 32.86 -17.97 18.98
C HIS A 457 33.37 -18.34 20.38
N ASN A 458 33.63 -19.63 20.57
CA ASN A 458 34.14 -20.16 21.84
C ASN A 458 35.60 -19.74 22.13
N GLN A 459 36.38 -19.38 21.10
CA GLN A 459 37.78 -18.97 21.21
C GLN A 459 38.03 -17.63 20.52
N SER A 460 38.99 -16.87 21.05
CA SER A 460 39.38 -15.56 20.52
C SER A 460 40.44 -15.72 19.42
N ASN A 461 40.13 -15.30 18.18
CA ASN A 461 41.06 -15.27 17.04
C ASN A 461 41.25 -13.83 16.51
N SER A 462 42.21 -13.55 15.63
CA SER A 462 42.51 -12.17 15.17
C SER A 462 41.31 -11.41 14.57
N THR A 463 40.29 -12.11 14.08
CA THR A 463 39.06 -11.54 13.50
C THR A 463 37.96 -11.25 14.53
N THR A 464 38.05 -11.78 15.75
CA THR A 464 36.99 -11.66 16.76
C THR A 464 37.09 -10.37 17.59
N PHE A 465 35.93 -9.86 18.02
CA PHE A 465 35.78 -8.74 18.95
C PHE A 465 35.39 -9.30 20.33
N SER A 466 36.12 -8.89 21.38
CA SER A 466 35.78 -9.24 22.74
C SER A 466 34.80 -8.20 23.29
N LEU A 467 33.59 -8.64 23.63
CA LEU A 467 32.52 -7.77 24.08
C LEU A 467 32.17 -8.05 25.54
N ASN A 468 32.24 -7.00 26.35
CA ASN A 468 31.74 -7.01 27.73
C ASN A 468 30.46 -6.20 27.81
N PHE A 469 29.48 -6.68 28.56
CA PHE A 469 28.21 -5.96 28.70
C PHE A 469 27.64 -6.00 30.10
N THR A 470 26.85 -4.98 30.41
CA THR A 470 26.06 -4.87 31.63
C THR A 470 24.71 -4.29 31.27
N ILE A 471 23.65 -5.01 31.63
CA ILE A 471 22.25 -4.67 31.38
C ILE A 471 21.59 -4.49 32.75
N ASP A 472 21.32 -3.24 33.10
CA ASP A 472 20.55 -2.87 34.29
C ASP A 472 19.20 -2.23 33.89
N TYR A 473 18.35 -1.94 34.87
CA TYR A 473 16.98 -1.44 34.67
C TYR A 473 16.90 -0.07 33.99
N ASN A 474 17.94 0.76 34.10
CA ASN A 474 17.91 2.11 33.51
C ASN A 474 19.09 2.37 32.55
N LYS A 475 20.09 1.49 32.54
CA LYS A 475 21.37 1.73 31.87
C LYS A 475 21.92 0.44 31.29
N TRP A 476 22.17 0.45 29.99
CA TRP A 476 22.89 -0.63 29.31
C TRP A 476 24.27 -0.15 28.90
N VAL A 477 25.28 -0.97 29.12
CA VAL A 477 26.67 -0.67 28.77
C VAL A 477 27.22 -1.82 27.94
N PHE A 478 27.74 -1.49 26.77
CA PHE A 478 28.39 -2.42 25.85
C PHE A 478 29.80 -1.91 25.59
N LYS A 479 30.80 -2.74 25.87
CA LYS A 479 32.22 -2.44 25.71
C LYS A 479 32.83 -3.39 24.70
N CYS A 480 33.55 -2.86 23.72
CA CYS A 480 34.41 -3.62 22.83
C CYS A 480 35.86 -3.49 23.28
N GLU A 481 36.41 -4.55 23.86
CA GLU A 481 37.76 -4.58 24.41
C GLU A 481 38.82 -4.76 23.31
N ASN A 482 40.01 -4.23 23.57
CA ASN A 482 41.18 -4.45 22.73
C ASN A 482 42.01 -5.64 23.25
N LYS A 483 42.43 -6.54 22.37
CA LYS A 483 43.24 -7.71 22.72
C LYS A 483 44.64 -7.38 23.25
N THR A 484 45.12 -6.15 23.04
CA THR A 484 46.47 -5.72 23.46
C THR A 484 46.50 -5.03 24.83
N ASN A 485 45.48 -5.20 25.70
CA ASN A 485 45.44 -4.63 27.07
C ASN A 485 45.72 -3.12 27.14
N SER A 486 45.25 -2.33 26.17
CA SER A 486 45.29 -0.87 26.29
C SER A 486 44.07 -0.37 27.06
N ASP A 487 44.26 0.21 28.25
CA ASP A 487 43.18 0.80 29.06
C ASP A 487 42.57 2.08 28.46
N HIS A 488 42.99 2.47 27.26
CA HIS A 488 42.64 3.75 26.65
C HIS A 488 41.39 3.61 25.79
N LYS A 489 40.30 4.26 26.21
CA LYS A 489 39.05 4.33 25.46
C LYS A 489 39.26 5.05 24.12
N ILE A 490 38.83 4.46 23.00
CA ILE A 490 38.91 5.08 21.66
C ILE A 490 37.72 6.02 21.45
N PHE A 491 36.50 5.50 21.54
CA PHE A 491 35.28 6.30 21.42
C PHE A 491 34.18 5.82 22.38
N SER A 492 33.20 6.68 22.61
CA SER A 492 31.95 6.33 23.26
C SER A 492 30.76 7.01 22.61
N ILE A 493 29.66 6.26 22.43
CA ILE A 493 28.35 6.75 22.01
C ILE A 493 27.41 6.62 23.20
N LEU A 494 26.89 7.75 23.67
CA LEU A 494 25.84 7.81 24.68
C LEU A 494 24.50 8.04 23.96
N ILE A 495 23.58 7.10 24.14
CA ILE A 495 22.23 7.17 23.60
C ILE A 495 21.29 7.45 24.76
N LYS A 496 20.69 8.63 24.83
CA LYS A 496 19.68 8.98 25.84
C LYS A 496 18.29 8.75 25.26
N MET A 497 17.49 7.93 25.93
CA MET A 497 16.14 7.62 25.47
C MET A 497 15.18 8.78 25.79
N SER A 498 14.36 9.15 24.81
CA SER A 498 13.19 10.03 25.03
C SER A 498 12.15 9.35 25.93
N PRO A 499 11.21 10.07 26.54
CA PRO A 499 10.13 9.47 27.32
C PRO A 499 9.37 8.37 26.56
N GLU A 500 9.07 8.58 25.28
CA GLU A 500 8.41 7.60 24.41
C GLU A 500 9.27 6.35 24.20
N GLN A 501 10.58 6.53 23.98
CA GLN A 501 11.52 5.41 23.84
C GLN A 501 11.66 4.63 25.14
N LYS A 502 11.77 5.32 26.28
CA LYS A 502 11.79 4.69 27.61
C LYS A 502 10.56 3.82 27.82
N ASN A 503 9.39 4.23 27.35
CA ASN A 503 8.17 3.42 27.47
C ASN A 503 8.19 2.16 26.59
N ILE A 504 8.94 2.16 25.48
CA ILE A 504 9.04 0.99 24.58
C ILE A 504 9.99 -0.07 25.11
N ILE A 505 11.15 0.34 25.61
CA ILE A 505 12.27 -0.56 25.98
C ILE A 505 12.65 -0.50 27.46
N ASN A 506 11.97 0.30 28.28
CA ASN A 506 12.18 0.44 29.72
C ASN A 506 13.65 0.69 30.13
N ILE A 507 14.40 1.48 29.34
CA ILE A 507 15.79 1.86 29.63
C ILE A 507 15.99 3.36 29.43
N GLY A 508 16.75 4.01 30.30
CA GLY A 508 17.01 5.44 30.23
C GLY A 508 18.16 5.82 29.30
N GLU A 509 19.21 5.01 29.27
CA GLU A 509 20.40 5.26 28.45
C GLU A 509 21.13 3.98 28.02
N VAL A 510 21.81 4.06 26.87
CA VAL A 510 22.72 3.03 26.35
C VAL A 510 24.09 3.65 26.12
N HIS A 511 25.12 2.97 26.60
CA HIS A 511 26.52 3.33 26.39
C HIS A 511 27.18 2.30 25.48
N LEU A 512 27.61 2.74 24.30
CA LEU A 512 28.47 1.95 23.41
C LEU A 512 29.89 2.48 23.56
N ILE A 513 30.83 1.65 23.99
CA ILE A 513 32.20 2.05 24.28
C ILE A 513 33.15 1.13 23.53
N SER A 514 34.13 1.67 22.82
CA SER A 514 35.16 0.87 22.17
C SER A 514 36.55 1.25 22.65
N TYR A 515 37.36 0.24 22.93
CA TYR A 515 38.81 0.30 23.08
C TYR A 515 39.52 -0.18 21.81
N ASP A 516 38.77 -0.75 20.85
CA ASP A 516 39.27 -1.21 19.56
C ASP A 516 39.27 -0.07 18.53
N LYS A 517 40.39 0.08 17.83
CA LYS A 517 40.61 1.15 16.83
C LYS A 517 40.00 0.85 15.46
N ARG A 518 39.51 -0.36 15.20
CA ARG A 518 38.93 -0.73 13.91
C ARG A 518 37.57 -0.02 13.73
N PRO A 519 37.30 0.65 12.59
CA PRO A 519 35.99 1.23 12.28
C PRO A 519 34.82 0.25 12.44
N THR A 520 35.05 -1.03 12.13
CA THR A 520 34.05 -2.10 12.27
C THR A 520 33.58 -2.32 13.71
N SER A 521 34.35 -1.89 14.73
CA SER A 521 33.91 -1.94 16.13
C SER A 521 32.65 -1.11 16.39
N VAL A 522 32.41 -0.04 15.61
CA VAL A 522 31.18 0.76 15.66
C VAL A 522 29.97 -0.11 15.27
N LEU A 523 30.06 -0.79 14.13
CA LEU A 523 29.01 -1.68 13.64
C LEU A 523 28.77 -2.84 14.61
N VAL A 524 29.84 -3.42 15.16
CA VAL A 524 29.76 -4.52 16.14
C VAL A 524 28.98 -4.09 17.38
N LEU A 525 29.28 -2.92 17.96
CA LEU A 525 28.56 -2.42 19.14
C LEU A 525 27.08 -2.18 18.85
N TRP A 526 26.75 -1.57 17.71
CA TRP A 526 25.35 -1.37 17.30
C TRP A 526 24.61 -2.68 17.05
N LYS A 527 25.24 -3.65 16.36
CA LYS A 527 24.66 -4.96 16.11
C LYS A 527 24.52 -5.79 17.38
N PHE A 528 25.43 -5.64 18.33
CA PHE A 528 25.34 -6.31 19.61
C PHE A 528 24.22 -5.71 20.48
N PHE A 529 24.07 -4.38 20.48
CA PHE A 529 22.91 -3.72 21.08
C PHE A 529 21.61 -4.22 20.44
N GLU A 530 21.51 -4.26 19.11
CA GLU A 530 20.36 -4.80 18.38
C GLU A 530 20.09 -6.28 18.74
N LYS A 531 21.13 -7.12 18.86
CA LYS A 531 21.01 -8.53 19.26
C LYS A 531 20.46 -8.67 20.69
N LYS A 532 20.98 -7.90 21.66
CA LYS A 532 20.51 -7.94 23.06
C LYS A 532 19.09 -7.38 23.19
N LEU A 533 18.79 -6.32 22.46
CA LEU A 533 17.44 -5.76 22.36
C LEU A 533 16.44 -6.79 21.82
N ASN A 534 16.77 -7.49 20.73
CA ASN A 534 15.91 -8.52 20.15
C ASN A 534 15.65 -9.67 21.14
N ASN A 535 16.69 -10.10 21.87
CA ASN A 535 16.61 -11.24 22.79
C ASN A 535 15.85 -10.92 24.09
N LEU A 536 16.05 -9.74 24.66
CA LEU A 536 15.46 -9.36 25.94
C LEU A 536 14.09 -8.70 25.76
N ALA A 537 13.97 -7.79 24.80
CA ALA A 537 12.81 -6.90 24.69
C ALA A 537 11.75 -7.33 23.68
N HIS A 538 11.99 -8.41 22.91
CA HIS A 538 11.17 -8.82 21.77
C HIS A 538 10.84 -7.66 20.81
N LYS A 539 11.68 -6.62 20.77
CA LYS A 539 11.51 -5.44 19.92
C LYS A 539 12.34 -5.56 18.66
N ASP A 540 11.79 -5.04 17.58
CA ASP A 540 12.30 -5.22 16.23
C ASP A 540 13.10 -4.01 15.77
N ASP A 541 14.42 -4.17 15.64
CA ASP A 541 15.32 -3.25 14.93
C ASP A 541 15.41 -1.80 15.46
N LEU A 542 16.57 -1.18 15.21
CA LEU A 542 16.85 0.16 15.70
C LEU A 542 15.91 1.22 15.08
N ILE A 543 15.39 1.00 13.86
CA ILE A 543 14.50 1.94 13.17
C ILE A 543 13.13 2.02 13.85
N GLN A 544 12.66 0.98 14.53
CA GLN A 544 11.39 1.06 15.24
C GLN A 544 11.48 1.85 16.55
N ILE A 545 12.62 1.79 17.23
CA ILE A 545 12.88 2.60 18.43
C ILE A 545 13.12 4.06 18.05
N PHE A 546 13.95 4.27 17.03
CA PHE A 546 14.43 5.59 16.65
C PHE A 546 13.57 6.27 15.57
N GLY A 547 12.65 5.54 14.95
CA GLY A 547 11.73 6.05 13.93
C GLY A 547 12.38 6.21 12.55
N TYR A 548 11.53 6.36 11.54
CA TYR A 548 11.96 6.61 10.15
C TYR A 548 12.44 8.06 9.97
N TYR A 549 13.48 8.23 9.17
CA TYR A 549 14.12 9.52 8.87
C TYR A 549 13.22 10.60 8.28
N GLN A 550 12.08 10.21 7.71
CA GLN A 550 11.12 11.12 7.08
C GLN A 550 10.24 11.86 8.09
N TYR A 551 10.28 11.49 9.38
CA TYR A 551 9.50 12.13 10.44
C TYR A 551 10.38 12.96 11.36
N LYS A 552 9.78 13.86 12.14
CA LYS A 552 10.51 14.66 13.14
C LYS A 552 11.13 13.74 14.18
N GLN A 553 12.44 13.59 14.12
CA GLN A 553 13.20 12.72 15.01
C GLN A 553 13.59 13.46 16.30
N SER A 554 13.48 12.78 17.43
CA SER A 554 14.02 13.21 18.72
C SER A 554 15.21 12.30 19.03
N PHE A 555 16.40 12.68 18.59
CA PHE A 555 17.62 11.94 18.86
C PHE A 555 18.50 12.66 19.85
N ASN A 556 18.90 11.94 20.90
CA ASN A 556 19.85 12.43 21.88
C ASN A 556 21.06 11.49 21.92
N PHE A 557 21.81 11.49 20.82
CA PHE A 557 23.03 10.70 20.68
C PHE A 557 24.22 11.64 20.87
N ASP A 558 25.12 11.29 21.79
CA ASP A 558 26.36 12.02 22.03
C ASP A 558 27.54 11.12 21.68
N PHE A 559 28.35 11.54 20.71
CA PHE A 559 29.56 10.84 20.29
C PHE A 559 30.79 11.56 20.83
N LYS A 560 31.63 10.85 21.59
CA LYS A 560 32.91 11.36 22.12
C LYS A 560 34.06 10.50 21.62
N LEU A 561 35.03 11.14 20.98
CA LEU A 561 36.32 10.56 20.60
C LEU A 561 37.35 10.97 21.65
N THR A 562 38.16 10.04 22.15
CA THR A 562 39.15 10.33 23.20
C THR A 562 40.54 10.68 22.65
N LYS A 563 40.80 10.37 21.38
CA LYS A 563 42.09 10.61 20.72
C LYS A 563 41.86 11.27 19.36
N GLU A 564 42.30 12.52 19.21
CA GLU A 564 42.08 13.31 18.00
C GLU A 564 42.95 12.82 16.81
N ASP A 565 44.06 12.12 17.09
CA ASP A 565 45.05 11.64 16.09
C ASP A 565 44.76 10.21 15.56
N MET A 566 43.49 9.87 15.33
CA MET A 566 43.11 8.54 14.84
C MET A 566 43.09 8.49 13.32
N GLU A 567 43.96 7.73 12.67
CA GLU A 567 43.95 7.61 11.20
C GLU A 567 42.96 6.54 10.67
N PRO A 568 42.18 6.82 9.61
CA PRO A 568 42.05 8.14 8.97
C PRO A 568 41.19 9.09 9.82
N TRP A 569 41.73 10.28 10.13
CA TRP A 569 41.07 11.24 11.04
C TRP A 569 39.73 11.73 10.49
N PHE A 570 39.62 11.82 9.16
CA PHE A 570 38.42 12.25 8.47
C PHE A 570 37.23 11.32 8.72
N PHE A 571 37.47 10.00 8.82
CA PHE A 571 36.42 9.03 9.09
C PHE A 571 35.81 9.26 10.47
N TRP A 572 36.66 9.40 11.49
CA TRP A 572 36.22 9.60 12.88
C TRP A 572 35.52 10.95 13.08
N LYS A 573 35.96 11.99 12.35
CA LYS A 573 35.26 13.28 12.32
C LYS A 573 33.86 13.13 11.73
N VAL A 574 33.74 12.58 10.53
CA VAL A 574 32.46 12.43 9.82
C VAL A 574 31.48 11.56 10.58
N ILE A 575 31.91 10.41 11.13
CA ILE A 575 31.00 9.54 11.89
C ILE A 575 30.49 10.21 13.16
N SER A 576 31.31 11.06 13.82
CA SER A 576 30.90 11.78 15.02
C SER A 576 29.74 12.75 14.73
N HIS A 577 29.83 13.50 13.64
CA HIS A 577 28.78 14.42 13.19
C HIS A 577 27.49 13.65 12.83
N ILE A 578 27.63 12.58 12.04
CA ILE A 578 26.48 11.75 11.64
C ILE A 578 25.80 11.13 12.86
N THR A 579 26.56 10.58 13.81
CA THR A 579 25.96 10.01 15.03
C THR A 579 25.26 11.07 15.88
N ARG A 580 25.71 12.33 15.88
CA ARG A 580 25.02 13.45 16.55
C ARG A 580 23.79 13.96 15.79
N GLY A 581 23.55 13.50 14.56
CA GLY A 581 22.38 13.87 13.74
C GLY A 581 22.59 15.09 12.86
N GLU A 582 23.82 15.53 12.75
CA GLU A 582 24.20 16.66 11.92
C GLU A 582 24.14 16.23 10.45
N CYS A 583 23.46 17.01 9.60
CA CYS A 583 23.19 16.67 8.19
C CYS A 583 22.45 15.34 7.93
N VAL A 584 21.82 14.72 8.95
CA VAL A 584 21.06 13.46 8.83
C VAL A 584 19.59 13.72 8.49
N GLY A 585 18.99 12.83 7.68
CA GLY A 585 17.58 12.84 7.31
C GLY A 585 17.20 13.87 6.25
N LYS A 586 18.19 14.60 5.70
CA LYS A 586 18.01 15.63 4.67
C LYS A 586 18.84 15.29 3.44
N THR A 587 18.33 15.63 2.26
CA THR A 587 19.11 15.61 1.02
C THR A 587 19.85 16.94 0.92
N LEU A 588 21.18 16.89 0.90
CA LEU A 588 22.05 18.07 0.90
C LEU A 588 23.15 17.92 -0.15
N ASN A 589 23.66 19.04 -0.66
CA ASN A 589 24.82 19.00 -1.55
C ASN A 589 26.06 18.55 -0.78
N ILE A 590 26.93 17.77 -1.43
CA ILE A 590 28.14 17.26 -0.79
C ILE A 590 29.05 18.37 -0.28
N ASN A 591 29.10 19.53 -0.96
CA ASN A 591 29.92 20.66 -0.54
C ASN A 591 29.35 21.32 0.72
N ASP A 592 28.02 21.44 0.84
CA ASP A 592 27.37 21.97 2.05
C ASP A 592 27.67 21.09 3.27
N ILE A 593 27.66 19.76 3.09
CA ILE A 593 28.02 18.82 4.16
C ILE A 593 29.50 18.96 4.51
N ALA A 594 30.37 19.10 3.51
CA ALA A 594 31.82 19.25 3.67
C ALA A 594 32.17 20.54 4.45
N ASP A 595 31.54 21.65 4.09
CA ASP A 595 31.68 22.94 4.76
C ASP A 595 31.17 22.86 6.20
N TYR A 596 30.00 22.24 6.42
CA TYR A 596 29.42 22.08 7.75
C TYR A 596 30.32 21.22 8.66
N TYR A 597 30.91 20.14 8.14
CA TYR A 597 31.87 19.31 8.88
C TYR A 597 33.29 19.89 8.90
N ASN A 598 33.53 21.03 8.24
CA ASN A 598 34.85 21.63 8.06
C ASN A 598 35.88 20.59 7.60
N ILE A 599 35.60 19.95 6.46
CA ILE A 599 36.42 18.90 5.87
C ILE A 599 36.44 19.01 4.35
N HIS A 600 37.55 18.63 3.70
CA HIS A 600 37.62 18.62 2.24
C HIS A 600 36.63 17.60 1.64
N THR A 601 35.93 17.97 0.56
CA THR A 601 34.91 17.15 -0.12
C THR A 601 35.42 15.75 -0.49
N ALA A 602 36.67 15.62 -0.93
CA ALA A 602 37.26 14.31 -1.26
C ALA A 602 37.36 13.37 -0.04
N HIS A 603 37.77 13.90 1.12
CA HIS A 603 37.83 13.12 2.37
C HIS A 603 36.44 12.78 2.89
N LEU A 604 35.45 13.67 2.70
CA LEU A 604 34.05 13.37 3.01
C LEU A 604 33.53 12.20 2.17
N LEU A 605 33.74 12.22 0.86
CA LEU A 605 33.33 11.13 -0.04
C LEU A 605 33.98 9.81 0.34
N GLU A 606 35.27 9.82 0.69
CA GLU A 606 35.98 8.65 1.18
C GLU A 606 35.40 8.15 2.52
N ALA A 607 35.12 9.04 3.47
CA ALA A 607 34.47 8.71 4.73
C ALA A 607 33.07 8.08 4.51
N LEU A 608 32.26 8.61 3.60
CA LEU A 608 30.94 8.07 3.29
C LEU A 608 31.03 6.67 2.67
N LYS A 609 32.03 6.42 1.81
CA LYS A 609 32.33 5.08 1.30
C LYS A 609 32.71 4.13 2.43
N MET A 610 33.58 4.53 3.34
CA MET A 610 33.95 3.74 4.52
C MET A 610 32.76 3.47 5.45
N LEU A 611 31.89 4.46 5.68
CA LEU A 611 30.69 4.30 6.48
C LEU A 611 29.74 3.25 5.91
N LYS A 612 29.63 3.22 4.57
CA LYS A 612 28.84 2.21 3.86
C LYS A 612 29.40 0.80 4.05
N THR A 613 30.73 0.64 4.09
CA THR A 613 31.34 -0.69 4.37
C THR A 613 31.12 -1.17 5.80
N ILE A 614 30.80 -0.27 6.72
CA ILE A 614 30.42 -0.61 8.11
C ILE A 614 28.91 -0.43 8.38
N GLY A 615 28.08 -0.52 7.33
CA GLY A 615 26.64 -0.72 7.46
C GLY A 615 25.78 0.55 7.58
N PHE A 616 26.35 1.74 7.42
CA PHE A 616 25.56 2.97 7.30
C PHE A 616 24.87 3.06 5.94
N GLU A 617 23.63 3.51 5.94
CA GLU A 617 22.90 3.80 4.72
C GLU A 617 23.29 5.18 4.21
N ILE A 618 23.84 5.24 3.00
CA ILE A 618 24.18 6.48 2.30
C ILE A 618 23.52 6.42 0.92
N ARG A 619 22.74 7.44 0.57
CA ARG A 619 22.05 7.51 -0.71
C ARG A 619 22.60 8.65 -1.58
N SER A 620 22.87 8.34 -2.84
CA SER A 620 23.20 9.26 -3.94
C SER A 620 22.24 9.03 -5.13
N CYS A 621 22.42 9.78 -6.22
CA CYS A 621 21.70 9.59 -7.49
C CYS A 621 21.76 8.14 -8.01
N ASN A 622 22.87 7.42 -7.75
CA ASN A 622 23.07 6.02 -8.13
C ASN A 622 22.16 5.05 -7.36
N THR A 623 21.88 5.36 -6.09
CA THR A 623 21.03 4.54 -5.22
C THR A 623 19.56 4.98 -5.21
N ASN A 624 19.30 6.23 -5.58
CA ASN A 624 17.99 6.84 -5.65
C ASN A 624 18.00 7.93 -6.72
N LYS A 625 17.38 7.66 -7.87
CA LYS A 625 17.33 8.57 -9.03
C LYS A 625 16.72 9.95 -8.73
N GLN A 626 16.02 10.12 -7.62
CA GLN A 626 15.46 11.41 -7.21
C GLN A 626 16.47 12.35 -6.56
N ILE A 627 17.60 11.82 -6.10
CA ILE A 627 18.69 12.62 -5.56
C ILE A 627 19.45 13.21 -6.74
N LYS A 628 19.61 14.53 -6.78
CA LYS A 628 20.35 15.21 -7.83
C LYS A 628 21.81 14.79 -7.80
N GLU A 629 22.49 14.87 -8.94
CA GLU A 629 23.92 14.67 -8.99
C GLU A 629 24.64 15.67 -8.08
N GLY A 630 25.59 15.19 -7.27
CA GLY A 630 26.26 15.99 -6.23
C GLY A 630 25.53 16.08 -4.88
N ASP A 631 24.26 15.65 -4.81
CA ASP A 631 23.51 15.60 -3.55
C ASP A 631 23.59 14.21 -2.91
N TYR A 632 23.54 14.19 -1.58
CA TYR A 632 23.56 12.97 -0.77
C TYR A 632 22.50 13.02 0.33
N LEU A 633 21.97 11.86 0.69
CA LEU A 633 21.08 11.68 1.82
C LEU A 633 21.66 10.61 2.75
N ILE A 634 21.91 11.01 4.00
CA ILE A 634 22.30 10.13 5.11
C ILE A 634 21.06 9.92 5.96
N PRO A 635 20.32 8.80 5.85
CA PRO A 635 19.00 8.69 6.47
C PRO A 635 19.06 8.52 7.99
N TYR A 636 20.07 7.83 8.52
CA TYR A 636 20.11 7.45 9.94
C TYR A 636 21.46 7.78 10.59
N GLN A 637 21.43 8.06 11.90
CA GLN A 637 22.62 8.28 12.73
C GLN A 637 23.38 7.00 13.09
N PHE A 638 22.84 5.84 12.72
CA PHE A 638 23.30 4.51 13.12
C PHE A 638 23.26 3.55 11.92
N PRO A 639 24.00 2.41 11.98
CA PRO A 639 24.04 1.46 10.87
C PRO A 639 22.71 0.72 10.72
N THR A 640 22.16 0.69 9.50
CA THR A 640 20.87 0.05 9.18
C THR A 640 20.96 -1.04 8.11
N LEU A 641 22.06 -1.10 7.35
CA LEU A 641 22.20 -2.07 6.26
C LEU A 641 22.31 -3.50 6.81
N ASN A 642 21.68 -4.43 6.08
CA ASN A 642 21.75 -5.87 6.34
C ASN A 642 22.01 -6.63 5.03
N GLU A 643 22.09 -7.96 5.12
CA GLU A 643 22.36 -8.85 3.97
C GLU A 643 21.48 -8.57 2.74
N ARG A 644 20.21 -8.21 2.96
CA ARG A 644 19.21 -8.01 1.90
C ARG A 644 19.12 -6.56 1.41
N SER A 645 19.90 -5.64 1.98
CA SER A 645 19.85 -4.23 1.60
C SER A 645 20.47 -4.04 0.22
N LEU A 646 19.66 -3.80 -0.81
CA LEU A 646 20.12 -3.57 -2.18
C LEU A 646 21.11 -2.40 -2.27
N GLN A 647 20.89 -1.37 -1.44
CA GLN A 647 21.77 -0.21 -1.30
C GLN A 647 23.19 -0.55 -0.85
N ARG A 648 23.40 -1.70 -0.20
CA ARG A 648 24.74 -2.18 0.16
C ARG A 648 25.58 -2.51 -1.07
N LEU A 649 24.93 -3.01 -2.14
CA LEU A 649 25.58 -3.55 -3.34
C LEU A 649 25.77 -2.50 -4.45
N THR A 650 25.12 -1.34 -4.34
CA THR A 650 25.22 -0.26 -5.32
C THR A 650 26.41 0.63 -5.00
N GLU A 651 27.18 1.05 -5.99
CA GLU A 651 28.28 2.02 -5.77
C GLU A 651 27.73 3.41 -5.39
N LEU A 652 28.55 4.20 -4.68
CA LEU A 652 28.19 5.54 -4.22
C LEU A 652 28.43 6.57 -5.31
#